data_AF-A0A812WIV0-F1
#
_entry.id   AF-A0A812WIV0-F1
#
_cell.length_a   1.000
_cell.length_b   1.000
_cell.length_c   1.000
_cell.angle_alpha   90.00
_cell.angle_beta   90.00
_cell.angle_gamma   90.00
#
_symmetry.space_group_name_H-M   'P 1'
#
loop_
_entity.id
_entity.type
_entity.pdbx_description
1 polymer ?
#
loop_
_entity_poly.entity_id
_entity_poly.type
_entity_poly.pdbx_seq_one_letter_code
_entity_poly.pdbx_strand_id
1 'polypeptide(L)'
;MASVPPMPSFRHPLPFSPEEYAKRLKQTQEGMGKQQLNLLLVTEPENIFYLTGFQTVGEPEIQALIIPAAGEPSLVTRLLEVTNATYRSNLRQKNLHAYADFESGIDRVCEVLGSLSQSCRLGLELQSRRLFARHLRRLEAKLAGWTLCDASQLVPEQRLVKSAAELAVLRRAAEICAAGMRAGQAARCGMAETEIAGRVYAAMAQEGGEYPAYPPFVCAGQNGCLGHYTGSGGSLLREGELLFLEIGGCYERYHAAMMRSCYVGTKLPAALASAEEAVAKAMEVAMAAMKPGVLAKEDWGEAPFFKMDPGSDQVFQEGMVIHLIPWVQVQGHGGVGLSDTVLVTKSGAKSLFDCRDLPQRIHLIPPPAHRPFGPEEARKVRCVLGLEPTPLVKISDGFPGVAAVYVKDESKRMGLQAFKVVGGAYAMLRFMCKRLAQPVPETSDRVRAVQELYQERFGATTFVTCTDGNHGRGVAWAAKNFGQRAVVYMPKGSAMQRLQHVRDLGAEAEITDLNYDDTVELAFQQGREKQGSPADTTAPGYTEIPEWIMQGYTAMVDESLDESSDMPKPSHVLLQMGVGSMAAAVVGYFRARFGESCPKFLVIEPWNAACGFASARAGELQSVGGDLETMVAGLACGVPSSLAWPILWQHCSAFMRFRDDLAGNGMRLLHRFGLEAGECGGAGAG
;
A
#
# COMPACT_ATOMS: atom_id res chain seq x y z
N MET A 1 51.08 -15.11 -11.35
CA MET A 1 49.62 -15.28 -11.23
C MET A 1 49.36 -16.61 -10.56
N ALA A 2 48.69 -16.64 -9.40
CA ALA A 2 48.15 -17.89 -8.88
C ALA A 2 47.07 -18.35 -9.86
N SER A 3 47.26 -19.52 -10.49
CA SER A 3 46.29 -20.09 -11.42
C SER A 3 44.99 -20.37 -10.67
N VAL A 4 43.88 -19.75 -11.10
CA VAL A 4 42.54 -20.15 -10.66
C VAL A 4 42.42 -21.66 -10.94
N PRO A 5 42.12 -22.50 -9.94
CA PRO A 5 42.01 -23.93 -10.16
C PRO A 5 40.95 -24.22 -11.24
N PRO A 6 41.17 -25.19 -12.14
CA PRO A 6 40.21 -25.50 -13.18
C PRO A 6 38.91 -26.03 -12.54
N MET A 7 37.89 -25.17 -12.51
CA MET A 7 36.51 -25.60 -12.28
C MET A 7 36.03 -26.39 -13.51
N PRO A 8 35.01 -27.27 -13.39
CA PRO A 8 34.49 -28.07 -14.51
C PRO A 8 34.20 -27.21 -15.74
N SER A 9 34.16 -27.84 -16.93
CA SER A 9 34.02 -27.25 -18.27
C SER A 9 32.77 -26.38 -18.52
N PHE A 10 32.05 -26.01 -17.47
CA PHE A 10 30.85 -25.21 -17.51
C PHE A 10 31.19 -23.74 -17.84
N ARG A 11 31.06 -23.37 -19.11
CA ARG A 11 30.86 -21.97 -19.51
C ARG A 11 29.36 -21.71 -19.56
N HIS A 12 28.91 -20.65 -18.88
CA HIS A 12 27.54 -20.19 -19.06
C HIS A 12 27.39 -19.75 -20.53
N PRO A 13 26.32 -20.15 -21.23
CA PRO A 13 26.07 -19.62 -22.58
C PRO A 13 25.99 -18.09 -22.51
N LEU A 14 26.70 -17.41 -23.40
CA LEU A 14 26.59 -15.96 -23.52
C LEU A 14 25.28 -15.60 -24.23
N PRO A 15 24.68 -14.43 -23.93
CA PRO A 15 23.42 -14.02 -24.54
C PRO A 15 23.53 -13.80 -26.06
N PHE A 16 24.74 -13.58 -26.58
CA PHE A 16 24.99 -13.30 -27.99
C PHE A 16 26.08 -14.20 -28.57
N SER A 17 26.04 -14.38 -29.89
CA SER A 17 27.03 -15.18 -30.61
C SER A 17 28.39 -14.47 -30.63
N PRO A 18 29.50 -15.20 -30.83
CA PRO A 18 30.83 -14.60 -31.01
C PRO A 18 30.88 -13.54 -32.12
N GLU A 19 30.13 -13.75 -33.21
CA GLU A 19 30.06 -12.83 -34.35
C GLU A 19 29.40 -11.50 -33.98
N GLU A 20 28.35 -11.53 -33.17
CA GLU A 20 27.68 -10.32 -32.67
C GLU A 20 28.63 -9.50 -31.79
N TYR A 21 29.37 -10.14 -30.87
CA TYR A 21 30.38 -9.44 -30.08
C TYR A 21 31.53 -8.89 -30.92
N ALA A 22 32.03 -9.66 -31.89
CA ALA A 22 33.08 -9.20 -32.80
C ALA A 22 32.64 -7.98 -33.61
N LYS A 23 31.36 -7.95 -34.03
CA LYS A 23 30.76 -6.80 -34.71
C LYS A 23 30.74 -5.56 -33.80
N ARG A 24 30.30 -5.69 -32.54
CA ARG A 24 30.27 -4.58 -31.56
C ARG A 24 31.66 -4.02 -31.28
N LEU A 25 32.65 -4.90 -31.09
CA LEU A 25 34.05 -4.49 -30.92
C LEU A 25 34.56 -3.73 -32.15
N LYS A 26 34.31 -4.25 -33.36
CA LYS A 26 34.74 -3.60 -34.60
C LYS A 26 34.12 -2.20 -34.75
N GLN A 27 32.83 -2.06 -34.49
CA GLN A 27 32.14 -0.75 -34.53
C GLN A 27 32.73 0.23 -33.51
N THR A 28 33.08 -0.26 -32.31
CA THR A 28 33.76 0.53 -31.28
C THR A 28 35.14 1.01 -31.76
N GLN A 29 35.94 0.12 -32.36
CA GLN A 29 37.26 0.46 -32.92
C GLN A 29 37.18 1.43 -34.10
N GLU A 30 36.16 1.30 -34.96
CA GLU A 30 35.87 2.27 -36.04
C GLU A 30 35.49 3.65 -35.46
N GLY A 31 34.68 3.69 -34.41
CA GLY A 31 34.33 4.92 -33.67
C GLY A 31 35.56 5.58 -33.02
N MET A 32 36.44 4.77 -32.41
CA MET A 32 37.72 5.24 -31.87
C MET A 32 38.58 5.87 -32.97
N GLY A 33 38.62 5.28 -34.17
CA GLY A 33 39.33 5.84 -35.33
C GLY A 33 38.84 7.23 -35.73
N LYS A 34 37.52 7.47 -35.71
CA LYS A 34 36.93 8.80 -35.99
C LYS A 34 37.35 9.85 -34.96
N GLN A 35 37.52 9.45 -33.70
CA GLN A 35 37.97 10.31 -32.61
C GLN A 35 39.51 10.30 -32.40
N GLN A 36 40.24 9.61 -33.29
CA GLN A 36 41.70 9.45 -33.25
C GLN A 36 42.22 8.86 -31.92
N LEU A 37 41.43 8.00 -31.27
CA LEU A 37 41.79 7.35 -30.02
C LEU A 37 42.65 6.12 -30.29
N ASN A 38 43.74 5.99 -29.54
CA ASN A 38 44.59 4.79 -29.59
C ASN A 38 44.08 3.70 -28.66
N LEU A 39 43.57 4.11 -27.49
CA LEU A 39 43.00 3.25 -26.47
C LEU A 39 41.68 3.87 -25.97
N LEU A 40 40.76 3.02 -25.52
CA LEU A 40 39.50 3.41 -24.86
C LEU A 40 39.40 2.68 -23.52
N LEU A 41 39.10 3.41 -22.45
CA LEU A 41 38.83 2.87 -21.11
C LEU A 41 37.33 2.91 -20.84
N VAL A 42 36.70 1.74 -20.91
CA VAL A 42 35.27 1.54 -20.62
C VAL A 42 35.13 1.08 -19.17
N THR A 43 34.32 1.79 -18.39
CA THR A 43 34.10 1.59 -16.94
C THR A 43 32.63 1.47 -16.56
N GLU A 44 31.71 1.94 -17.40
CA GLU A 44 30.28 1.78 -17.19
C GLU A 44 29.92 0.29 -17.38
N PRO A 45 29.34 -0.39 -16.37
CA PRO A 45 29.11 -1.83 -16.38
C PRO A 45 28.26 -2.30 -17.55
N GLU A 46 27.25 -1.52 -17.93
CA GLU A 46 26.38 -1.83 -19.06
C GLU A 46 27.14 -1.82 -20.40
N ASN A 47 28.16 -0.95 -20.55
CA ASN A 47 29.01 -0.91 -21.74
C ASN A 47 30.01 -2.08 -21.74
N ILE A 48 30.57 -2.44 -20.58
CA ILE A 48 31.42 -3.63 -20.45
C ILE A 48 30.62 -4.90 -20.79
N PHE A 49 29.41 -5.03 -20.27
CA PHE A 49 28.51 -6.13 -20.58
C PHE A 49 28.14 -6.18 -22.08
N TYR A 50 27.79 -5.05 -22.68
CA TYR A 50 27.45 -4.97 -24.10
C TYR A 50 28.58 -5.51 -25.00
N LEU A 51 29.84 -5.21 -24.66
CA LEU A 51 31.00 -5.58 -25.45
C LEU A 51 31.54 -6.98 -25.15
N THR A 52 31.27 -7.51 -23.96
CA THR A 52 31.94 -8.74 -23.50
C THR A 52 31.03 -9.84 -22.96
N GLY A 53 29.79 -9.50 -22.58
CA GLY A 53 28.90 -10.36 -21.79
C GLY A 53 29.25 -10.43 -20.30
N PHE A 54 30.35 -9.81 -19.86
CA PHE A 54 30.75 -9.78 -18.46
C PHE A 54 29.74 -9.00 -17.63
N GLN A 55 29.16 -9.66 -16.63
CA GLN A 55 28.23 -9.09 -15.67
C GLN A 55 28.56 -9.55 -14.26
N THR A 56 28.46 -8.64 -13.31
CA THR A 56 28.63 -8.91 -11.87
C THR A 56 28.02 -7.76 -11.06
N VAL A 57 27.70 -8.00 -9.79
CA VAL A 57 27.34 -6.94 -8.83
C VAL A 57 28.56 -6.37 -8.10
N GLY A 58 29.77 -6.87 -8.38
CA GLY A 58 31.05 -6.41 -7.80
C GLY A 58 31.53 -5.03 -8.25
N GLU A 59 30.64 -4.19 -8.80
CA GLU A 59 30.90 -2.86 -9.36
C GLU A 59 31.23 -1.73 -8.37
N PRO A 60 31.07 -1.84 -7.01
CA PRO A 60 31.56 -0.79 -6.11
C PRO A 60 33.07 -0.50 -6.22
N GLU A 61 33.81 -1.49 -6.72
CA GLU A 61 35.23 -1.41 -7.02
C GLU A 61 35.48 -1.27 -8.52
N ILE A 62 36.62 -0.69 -8.91
CA ILE A 62 36.87 -0.35 -10.32
C ILE A 62 36.99 -1.61 -11.20
N GLN A 63 36.17 -1.64 -12.25
CA GLN A 63 36.26 -2.61 -13.33
C GLN A 63 36.46 -1.82 -14.62
N ALA A 64 37.44 -2.21 -15.43
CA ALA A 64 37.79 -1.44 -16.61
C ALA A 64 38.16 -2.33 -17.79
N LEU A 65 37.42 -2.18 -18.88
CA LEU A 65 37.73 -2.79 -20.17
C LEU A 65 38.56 -1.81 -20.99
N ILE A 66 39.78 -2.20 -21.31
CA ILE A 66 40.72 -1.46 -22.14
C ILE A 66 40.63 -2.00 -23.56
N ILE A 67 40.24 -1.15 -24.49
CA ILE A 67 40.06 -1.51 -25.90
C ILE A 67 41.13 -0.80 -26.72
N PRO A 68 41.99 -1.53 -27.45
CA PRO A 68 42.93 -0.93 -28.38
C PRO A 68 42.26 -0.59 -29.72
N ALA A 69 42.82 0.37 -30.46
CA ALA A 69 42.37 0.74 -31.81
C ALA A 69 42.35 -0.45 -32.79
N ALA A 70 43.20 -1.46 -32.56
CA ALA A 70 43.17 -2.75 -33.24
C ALA A 70 43.59 -3.86 -32.28
N GLY A 71 42.95 -5.03 -32.38
CA GLY A 71 43.24 -6.20 -31.55
C GLY A 71 42.19 -6.50 -30.48
N GLU A 72 42.56 -7.34 -29.52
CA GLU A 72 41.65 -7.85 -28.49
C GLU A 72 41.59 -6.92 -27.27
N PRO A 73 40.42 -6.76 -26.62
CA PRO A 73 40.30 -6.03 -25.36
C PRO A 73 40.95 -6.75 -24.17
N SER A 74 41.34 -5.98 -23.17
CA SER A 74 41.82 -6.43 -21.86
C SER A 74 40.90 -5.95 -20.75
N LEU A 75 40.49 -6.84 -19.84
CA LEU A 75 39.66 -6.49 -18.68
C LEU A 75 40.52 -6.47 -17.42
N VAL A 76 40.46 -5.35 -16.70
CA VAL A 76 41.01 -5.21 -15.34
C VAL A 76 39.85 -5.31 -14.35
N THR A 77 39.94 -6.25 -13.41
CA THR A 77 38.90 -6.46 -12.39
C THR A 77 39.50 -7.06 -11.12
N ARG A 78 38.74 -7.11 -10.03
CA ARG A 78 39.18 -7.76 -8.77
C ARG A 78 39.47 -9.23 -9.01
N LEU A 79 40.43 -9.76 -8.25
CA LEU A 79 40.77 -11.19 -8.28
C LEU A 79 39.55 -12.08 -8.04
N LEU A 80 38.64 -11.65 -7.15
CA LEU A 80 37.37 -12.33 -6.87
C LEU A 80 36.48 -12.47 -8.13
N GLU A 81 36.48 -11.46 -9.00
CA GLU A 81 35.62 -11.37 -10.18
C GLU A 81 36.21 -12.05 -11.43
N VAL A 82 37.46 -12.52 -11.36
CA VAL A 82 38.11 -13.23 -12.48
C VAL A 82 37.34 -14.50 -12.86
N THR A 83 36.67 -15.14 -11.90
CA THR A 83 35.81 -16.30 -12.15
C THR A 83 34.63 -15.91 -13.04
N ASN A 84 33.91 -14.83 -12.71
CA ASN A 84 32.84 -14.28 -13.55
C ASN A 84 33.36 -13.91 -14.94
N ALA A 85 34.50 -13.24 -15.04
CA ALA A 85 35.10 -12.87 -16.32
C ALA A 85 35.51 -14.09 -17.16
N THR A 86 36.01 -15.16 -16.53
CA THR A 86 36.46 -16.37 -17.25
C THR A 86 35.29 -17.17 -17.83
N TYR A 87 34.19 -17.28 -17.07
CA TYR A 87 33.07 -18.18 -17.38
C TYR A 87 31.84 -17.48 -17.97
N ARG A 88 31.72 -16.16 -17.81
CA ARG A 88 30.59 -15.34 -18.29
C ARG A 88 31.06 -14.14 -19.11
N SER A 89 32.14 -14.27 -19.88
CA SER A 89 32.49 -13.29 -20.90
C SER A 89 33.07 -13.94 -22.16
N ASN A 90 33.13 -13.17 -23.24
CA ASN A 90 33.76 -13.53 -24.50
C ASN A 90 35.29 -13.37 -24.49
N LEU A 91 35.88 -12.91 -23.37
CA LEU A 91 37.31 -12.63 -23.27
C LEU A 91 38.13 -13.91 -23.11
N ARG A 92 39.39 -13.82 -23.54
CA ARG A 92 40.40 -14.87 -23.36
C ARG A 92 41.09 -14.68 -22.01
N GLN A 93 41.43 -15.78 -21.33
CA GLN A 93 42.06 -15.74 -20.01
C GLN A 93 43.35 -14.90 -19.97
N LYS A 94 44.14 -14.91 -21.04
CA LYS A 94 45.36 -14.08 -21.17
C LYS A 94 45.11 -12.56 -21.13
N ASN A 95 43.88 -12.12 -21.40
CA ASN A 95 43.48 -10.71 -21.42
C ASN A 95 42.74 -10.30 -20.13
N LEU A 96 42.73 -11.17 -19.11
CA LEU A 96 42.16 -10.88 -17.80
C LEU A 96 43.29 -10.46 -16.83
N HIS A 97 43.17 -9.26 -16.28
CA HIS A 97 44.14 -8.69 -15.36
C HIS A 97 43.48 -8.49 -14.00
N ALA A 98 43.94 -9.26 -13.01
CA ALA A 98 43.44 -9.17 -11.65
C ALA A 98 44.21 -8.14 -10.82
N TYR A 99 43.55 -7.61 -9.80
CA TYR A 99 44.17 -7.01 -8.62
C TYR A 99 43.56 -7.61 -7.33
N ALA A 100 44.36 -7.77 -6.29
CA ALA A 100 43.94 -8.23 -4.97
C ALA A 100 43.25 -7.10 -4.17
N ASP A 101 42.51 -7.46 -3.13
CA ASP A 101 41.71 -6.49 -2.35
C ASP A 101 42.54 -5.43 -1.61
N PHE A 102 43.82 -5.71 -1.36
CA PHE A 102 44.76 -4.75 -0.77
C PHE A 102 45.51 -3.91 -1.81
N GLU A 103 45.31 -4.18 -3.10
CA GLU A 103 45.95 -3.47 -4.21
C GLU A 103 45.02 -2.37 -4.76
N SER A 104 45.63 -1.32 -5.31
CA SER A 104 44.90 -0.24 -5.96
C SER A 104 44.46 -0.66 -7.36
N GLY A 105 43.16 -0.90 -7.55
CA GLY A 105 42.61 -1.30 -8.85
C GLY A 105 42.88 -0.28 -9.97
N ILE A 106 42.85 1.02 -9.66
CA ILE A 106 43.18 2.05 -10.66
C ILE A 106 44.68 2.09 -10.99
N ASP A 107 45.56 1.77 -10.05
CA ASP A 107 46.99 1.59 -10.35
C ASP A 107 47.20 0.39 -11.24
N ARG A 108 46.47 -0.71 -11.01
CA ARG A 108 46.48 -1.87 -11.89
C ARG A 108 46.02 -1.52 -13.31
N VAL A 109 44.99 -0.69 -13.44
CA VAL A 109 44.57 -0.15 -14.74
C VAL A 109 45.69 0.63 -15.41
N CYS A 110 46.37 1.53 -14.69
CA CYS A 110 47.49 2.30 -15.22
C CYS A 110 48.67 1.41 -15.66
N GLU A 111 48.99 0.36 -14.89
CA GLU A 111 50.02 -0.62 -15.25
C GLU A 111 49.69 -1.34 -16.58
N VAL A 112 48.45 -1.79 -16.74
CA VAL A 112 48.02 -2.45 -17.98
C VAL A 112 48.04 -1.47 -19.15
N LEU A 113 47.55 -0.24 -18.98
CA LEU A 113 47.63 0.81 -20.00
C LEU A 113 49.09 1.09 -20.43
N GLY A 114 50.00 1.23 -19.46
CA GLY A 114 51.43 1.46 -19.71
C GLY A 114 52.15 0.29 -20.38
N SER A 115 51.63 -0.93 -20.23
CA SER A 115 52.14 -2.10 -20.96
C SER A 115 51.72 -2.14 -22.43
N LEU A 116 50.63 -1.45 -22.78
CA LEU A 116 50.08 -1.40 -24.14
C LEU A 116 50.62 -0.23 -24.96
N SER A 117 50.93 0.90 -24.32
CA SER A 117 51.55 2.06 -24.96
C SER A 117 52.36 2.89 -23.96
N GLN A 118 53.33 3.68 -24.45
CA GLN A 118 54.08 4.64 -23.63
C GLN A 118 53.48 6.05 -23.63
N SER A 119 52.79 6.44 -24.71
CA SER A 119 52.02 7.69 -24.82
C SER A 119 50.96 7.50 -25.89
N CYS A 120 49.73 7.94 -25.62
CA CYS A 120 48.65 7.88 -26.59
C CYS A 120 47.50 8.84 -26.27
N ARG A 121 46.54 8.92 -27.19
CA ARG A 121 45.22 9.53 -26.96
C ARG A 121 44.29 8.46 -26.37
N LEU A 122 43.88 8.64 -25.11
CA LEU A 122 43.05 7.70 -24.35
C LEU A 122 41.64 8.28 -24.20
N GLY A 123 40.64 7.55 -24.70
CA GLY A 123 39.24 7.86 -24.44
C GLY A 123 38.80 7.37 -23.06
N LEU A 124 38.04 8.17 -22.34
CA LEU A 124 37.50 7.87 -21.01
C LEU A 124 35.99 8.09 -21.01
N GLU A 125 35.25 7.26 -20.29
CA GLU A 125 33.83 7.51 -20.00
C GLU A 125 33.69 8.49 -18.82
N LEU A 126 33.87 9.78 -19.05
CA LEU A 126 33.79 10.81 -18.01
C LEU A 126 32.38 10.96 -17.39
N GLN A 127 31.34 10.51 -18.08
CA GLN A 127 29.97 10.45 -17.56
C GLN A 127 29.65 9.13 -16.82
N SER A 128 30.61 8.20 -16.74
CA SER A 128 30.40 6.91 -16.08
C SER A 128 30.14 7.08 -14.58
N ARG A 129 29.17 6.32 -14.07
CA ARG A 129 28.88 6.27 -12.62
C ARG A 129 29.93 5.50 -11.82
N ARG A 130 30.91 4.90 -12.50
CA ARG A 130 31.99 4.07 -11.91
C ARG A 130 33.39 4.68 -12.08
N LEU A 131 33.54 5.71 -12.92
CA LEU A 131 34.78 6.48 -13.03
C LEU A 131 34.78 7.69 -12.08
N PHE A 132 35.03 7.44 -10.79
CA PHE A 132 35.08 8.53 -9.81
C PHE A 132 36.21 9.53 -10.06
N ALA A 133 36.05 10.78 -9.60
CA ALA A 133 37.06 11.82 -9.70
C ALA A 133 38.44 11.43 -9.12
N ARG A 134 38.47 10.55 -8.10
CA ARG A 134 39.73 9.98 -7.56
C ARG A 134 40.47 9.11 -8.58
N HIS A 135 39.73 8.37 -9.41
CA HIS A 135 40.31 7.54 -10.47
C HIS A 135 40.87 8.43 -11.58
N LEU A 136 40.13 9.46 -12.00
CA LEU A 136 40.58 10.43 -13.00
C LEU A 136 41.88 11.12 -12.56
N ARG A 137 41.93 11.67 -11.34
CA ARG A 137 43.16 12.29 -10.80
C ARG A 137 44.34 11.33 -10.78
N ARG A 138 44.09 10.04 -10.51
CA ARG A 138 45.15 9.04 -10.51
C ARG A 138 45.66 8.72 -11.92
N LEU A 139 44.75 8.63 -12.91
CA LEU A 139 45.10 8.48 -14.32
C LEU A 139 45.93 9.67 -14.82
N GLU A 140 45.49 10.90 -14.52
CA GLU A 140 46.20 12.14 -14.88
C GLU A 140 47.62 12.16 -14.32
N ALA A 141 47.80 11.73 -13.07
CA ALA A 141 49.11 11.69 -12.43
C ALA A 141 50.02 10.58 -12.98
N LYS A 142 49.49 9.39 -13.24
CA LYS A 142 50.27 8.20 -13.66
C LYS A 142 50.55 8.16 -15.16
N LEU A 143 49.68 8.76 -15.97
CA LEU A 143 49.79 8.81 -17.42
C LEU A 143 50.21 10.20 -17.88
N ALA A 144 51.15 10.83 -17.17
CA ALA A 144 51.69 12.13 -17.52
C ALA A 144 52.23 12.11 -18.96
N GLY A 145 51.79 13.06 -19.79
CA GLY A 145 52.14 13.12 -21.22
C GLY A 145 51.19 12.35 -22.14
N TRP A 146 50.12 11.74 -21.62
CA TRP A 146 49.03 11.20 -22.41
C TRP A 146 47.95 12.26 -22.65
N THR A 147 47.19 12.12 -23.73
CA THR A 147 46.02 12.98 -24.00
C THR A 147 44.75 12.25 -23.59
N LEU A 148 44.12 12.68 -22.49
CA LEU A 148 42.85 12.12 -22.01
C LEU A 148 41.68 12.84 -22.69
N CYS A 149 40.73 12.08 -23.25
CA CYS A 149 39.59 12.62 -23.99
C CYS A 149 38.29 12.06 -23.44
N ASP A 150 37.22 12.86 -23.44
CA ASP A 150 35.88 12.35 -23.21
C ASP A 150 35.43 11.49 -24.41
N ALA A 151 35.09 10.24 -24.13
CA ALA A 151 34.54 9.28 -25.09
C ALA A 151 33.24 8.65 -24.55
N SER A 152 32.54 9.33 -23.63
CA SER A 152 31.36 8.80 -22.93
C SER A 152 30.24 8.33 -23.85
N GLN A 153 30.10 8.94 -25.03
CA GLN A 153 29.03 8.60 -26.00
C GLN A 153 29.42 7.47 -26.97
N LEU A 154 30.70 7.08 -27.04
CA LEU A 154 31.22 6.21 -28.09
C LEU A 154 30.56 4.81 -28.09
N VAL A 155 30.39 4.20 -26.91
CA VAL A 155 29.69 2.91 -26.78
C VAL A 155 28.17 3.08 -26.71
N PRO A 156 27.60 4.03 -25.94
CA PRO A 156 26.16 4.28 -25.91
C PRO A 156 25.51 4.55 -27.27
N GLU A 157 26.15 5.30 -28.18
CA GLU A 157 25.61 5.56 -29.53
C GLU A 157 25.36 4.26 -30.32
N GLN A 158 26.23 3.26 -30.16
CA GLN A 158 26.07 1.95 -30.80
C GLN A 158 24.90 1.17 -30.22
N ARG A 159 24.59 1.37 -28.94
CA ARG A 159 23.49 0.70 -28.21
C ARG A 159 22.13 1.29 -28.54
N LEU A 160 22.05 2.40 -29.28
CA LEU A 160 20.79 3.05 -29.64
C LEU A 160 19.94 2.19 -30.59
N VAL A 161 20.56 1.54 -31.57
CA VAL A 161 19.86 0.72 -32.58
C VAL A 161 20.11 -0.75 -32.30
N LYS A 162 19.03 -1.50 -32.05
CA LYS A 162 19.10 -2.86 -31.51
C LYS A 162 19.24 -3.88 -32.63
N SER A 163 20.12 -4.85 -32.47
CA SER A 163 20.23 -5.99 -33.38
C SER A 163 19.04 -6.94 -33.23
N ALA A 164 18.85 -7.84 -34.21
CA ALA A 164 17.80 -8.84 -34.13
C ALA A 164 17.95 -9.76 -32.90
N ALA A 165 19.18 -10.03 -32.47
CA ALA A 165 19.46 -10.81 -31.27
C ALA A 165 19.07 -10.02 -30.00
N GLU A 166 19.41 -8.73 -29.92
CA GLU A 166 18.99 -7.89 -28.79
C GLU A 166 17.47 -7.76 -28.69
N LEU A 167 16.79 -7.64 -29.82
CA LEU A 167 15.32 -7.61 -29.85
C LEU A 167 14.69 -8.93 -29.35
N ALA A 168 15.35 -10.07 -29.54
CA ALA A 168 14.88 -11.34 -28.98
C ALA A 168 15.00 -11.36 -27.45
N VAL A 169 16.13 -10.89 -26.91
CA VAL A 169 16.34 -10.76 -25.45
C VAL A 169 15.36 -9.76 -24.84
N LEU A 170 15.13 -8.62 -25.49
CA LEU A 170 14.15 -7.61 -25.04
C LEU A 170 12.70 -8.13 -25.03
N ARG A 171 12.32 -8.99 -25.98
CA ARG A 171 10.99 -9.64 -25.95
C ARG A 171 10.86 -10.55 -24.74
N ARG A 172 11.92 -11.29 -24.37
CA ARG A 172 11.89 -12.10 -23.15
C ARG A 172 11.77 -11.24 -21.89
N ALA A 173 12.49 -10.12 -21.83
CA ALA A 173 12.32 -9.14 -20.76
C ALA A 173 10.88 -8.59 -20.69
N ALA A 174 10.22 -8.38 -21.84
CA ALA A 174 8.83 -7.93 -21.91
C ALA A 174 7.85 -8.98 -21.36
N GLU A 175 8.08 -10.27 -21.62
CA GLU A 175 7.28 -11.37 -21.05
C GLU A 175 7.40 -11.41 -19.51
N ILE A 176 8.61 -11.25 -18.97
CA ILE A 176 8.87 -11.17 -17.52
C ILE A 176 8.16 -9.97 -16.89
N CYS A 177 8.25 -8.81 -17.53
CA CYS A 177 7.54 -7.59 -17.10
C CYS A 177 6.02 -7.82 -17.07
N ALA A 178 5.46 -8.43 -18.11
CA ALA A 178 4.04 -8.74 -18.19
C ALA A 178 3.59 -9.71 -17.08
N ALA A 179 4.41 -10.71 -16.74
CA ALA A 179 4.13 -11.60 -15.60
C ALA A 179 4.06 -10.82 -14.27
N GLY A 180 5.02 -9.92 -14.03
CA GLY A 180 4.99 -9.01 -12.89
C GLY A 180 3.74 -8.12 -12.89
N MET A 181 3.38 -7.54 -14.04
CA MET A 181 2.22 -6.66 -14.18
C MET A 181 0.91 -7.38 -13.88
N ARG A 182 0.71 -8.61 -14.36
CA ARG A 182 -0.46 -9.43 -14.02
C ARG A 182 -0.57 -9.67 -12.52
N ALA A 183 0.55 -9.96 -11.86
CA ALA A 183 0.57 -10.15 -10.41
C ALA A 183 0.21 -8.86 -9.65
N GLY A 184 0.66 -7.70 -10.14
CA GLY A 184 0.28 -6.40 -9.60
C GLY A 184 -1.21 -6.08 -9.80
N GLN A 185 -1.76 -6.32 -10.99
CA GLN A 185 -3.18 -6.09 -11.28
C GLN A 185 -4.11 -7.04 -10.52
N ALA A 186 -3.62 -8.22 -10.12
CA ALA A 186 -4.34 -9.17 -9.27
C ALA A 186 -4.42 -8.76 -7.78
N ALA A 187 -3.96 -7.54 -7.45
CA ALA A 187 -4.13 -6.95 -6.12
C ALA A 187 -5.61 -6.84 -5.73
N ARG A 188 -5.86 -6.77 -4.43
CA ARG A 188 -7.19 -6.65 -3.83
C ARG A 188 -7.20 -5.52 -2.83
N CYS A 189 -8.38 -4.91 -2.64
CA CYS A 189 -8.59 -3.97 -1.56
C CYS A 189 -8.14 -4.59 -0.22
N GLY A 190 -7.41 -3.80 0.58
CA GLY A 190 -6.84 -4.17 1.86
C GLY A 190 -5.43 -4.75 1.80
N MET A 191 -4.88 -5.03 0.62
CA MET A 191 -3.48 -5.47 0.50
C MET A 191 -2.51 -4.30 0.70
N ALA A 192 -1.40 -4.55 1.39
CA ALA A 192 -0.34 -3.58 1.55
C ALA A 192 0.49 -3.44 0.25
N GLU A 193 1.01 -2.24 -0.03
CA GLU A 193 1.95 -1.98 -1.14
C GLU A 193 3.10 -3.01 -1.17
N THR A 194 3.68 -3.32 0.00
CA THR A 194 4.78 -4.27 0.16
C THR A 194 4.38 -5.72 -0.15
N GLU A 195 3.15 -6.11 0.18
CA GLU A 195 2.63 -7.44 -0.18
C GLU A 195 2.45 -7.56 -1.70
N ILE A 196 1.90 -6.52 -2.32
CA ILE A 196 1.71 -6.46 -3.78
C ILE A 196 3.07 -6.51 -4.48
N ALA A 197 4.04 -5.70 -4.05
CA ALA A 197 5.40 -5.70 -4.59
C ALA A 197 6.07 -7.08 -4.45
N GLY A 198 5.92 -7.75 -3.31
CA GLY A 198 6.42 -9.10 -3.10
C GLY A 198 5.86 -10.12 -4.11
N ARG A 199 4.58 -10.01 -4.45
CA ARG A 199 3.93 -10.85 -5.48
C ARG A 199 4.45 -10.54 -6.88
N VAL A 200 4.68 -9.27 -7.19
CA VAL A 200 5.29 -8.83 -8.47
C VAL A 200 6.68 -9.44 -8.64
N TYR A 201 7.55 -9.30 -7.63
CA TYR A 201 8.88 -9.90 -7.65
C TYR A 201 8.84 -11.42 -7.80
N ALA A 202 7.95 -12.10 -7.06
CA ALA A 202 7.81 -13.54 -7.15
C ALA A 202 7.41 -13.99 -8.56
N ALA A 203 6.45 -13.30 -9.20
CA ALA A 203 6.01 -13.61 -10.55
C ALA A 203 7.12 -13.38 -11.59
N MET A 204 7.86 -12.26 -11.50
CA MET A 204 9.00 -12.00 -12.38
C MET A 204 10.09 -13.06 -12.25
N ALA A 205 10.42 -13.46 -11.02
CA ALA A 205 11.43 -14.48 -10.77
C ALA A 205 10.98 -15.88 -11.28
N GLN A 206 9.71 -16.23 -11.12
CA GLN A 206 9.14 -17.48 -11.64
C GLN A 206 9.17 -17.54 -13.17
N GLU A 207 9.04 -16.39 -13.84
CA GLU A 207 9.21 -16.26 -15.30
C GLU A 207 10.70 -16.26 -15.72
N GLY A 208 11.64 -16.48 -14.79
CA GLY A 208 13.08 -16.53 -15.08
C GLY A 208 13.73 -15.16 -15.21
N GLY A 209 13.12 -14.12 -14.63
CA GLY A 209 13.67 -12.78 -14.59
C GLY A 209 14.85 -12.61 -13.64
N GLU A 210 15.71 -11.66 -13.97
CA GLU A 210 16.81 -11.21 -13.13
C GLU A 210 16.42 -9.98 -12.29
N TYR A 211 17.32 -9.54 -11.40
CA TYR A 211 17.14 -8.28 -10.69
C TYR A 211 17.06 -7.11 -11.69
N PRO A 212 15.98 -6.31 -11.67
CA PRO A 212 15.85 -5.15 -12.53
C PRO A 212 16.77 -4.01 -12.09
N ALA A 213 16.98 -3.02 -12.97
CA ALA A 213 17.81 -1.84 -12.66
C ALA A 213 17.14 -0.94 -11.61
N TYR A 214 15.80 -0.91 -11.60
CA TYR A 214 14.98 -0.24 -10.61
C TYR A 214 13.99 -1.23 -10.00
N PRO A 215 13.63 -1.08 -8.70
CA PRO A 215 12.58 -1.89 -8.11
C PRO A 215 11.23 -1.63 -8.81
N PRO A 216 10.27 -2.58 -8.80
CA PRO A 216 8.90 -2.29 -9.16
C PRO A 216 8.34 -1.16 -8.29
N PHE A 217 7.74 -0.16 -8.93
CA PHE A 217 7.03 0.92 -8.24
C PHE A 217 5.57 0.48 -8.06
N VAL A 218 5.16 0.35 -6.80
CA VAL A 218 3.82 -0.10 -6.41
C VAL A 218 3.28 0.91 -5.40
N CYS A 219 2.36 1.78 -5.87
CA CYS A 219 1.96 2.97 -5.12
C CYS A 219 0.43 3.03 -5.00
N ALA A 220 -0.09 3.01 -3.78
CA ALA A 220 -1.51 3.12 -3.47
C ALA A 220 -1.93 4.59 -3.23
N GLY A 221 -3.09 4.96 -3.77
CA GLY A 221 -3.69 6.28 -3.60
C GLY A 221 -2.74 7.42 -3.96
N GLN A 222 -2.59 8.37 -3.04
CA GLN A 222 -1.78 9.57 -3.24
C GLN A 222 -0.28 9.30 -3.38
N ASN A 223 0.21 8.15 -2.90
CA ASN A 223 1.61 7.78 -3.09
C ASN A 223 1.96 7.68 -4.58
N GLY A 224 0.98 7.36 -5.43
CA GLY A 224 1.14 7.35 -6.88
C GLY A 224 1.45 8.72 -7.49
N CYS A 225 1.38 9.83 -6.75
CA CYS A 225 1.84 11.15 -7.20
C CYS A 225 3.32 11.41 -6.88
N LEU A 226 3.95 10.60 -6.01
CA LEU A 226 5.32 10.80 -5.57
C LEU A 226 6.27 10.15 -6.58
N GLY A 227 7.00 10.99 -7.33
CA GLY A 227 8.00 10.51 -8.29
C GLY A 227 9.04 9.61 -7.62
N HIS A 228 9.33 8.45 -8.21
CA HIS A 228 10.28 7.45 -7.72
C HIS A 228 10.03 6.92 -6.30
N TYR A 229 8.80 7.03 -5.78
CA TYR A 229 8.45 6.42 -4.49
C TYR A 229 8.49 4.89 -4.57
N THR A 230 9.31 4.27 -3.74
CA THR A 230 9.61 2.83 -3.81
C THR A 230 8.77 1.96 -2.87
N GLY A 231 7.75 2.52 -2.22
CA GLY A 231 6.90 1.79 -1.28
C GLY A 231 7.57 1.58 0.08
N SER A 232 7.26 2.44 1.05
CA SER A 232 7.72 2.30 2.44
C SER A 232 6.55 2.50 3.40
N GLY A 233 6.37 1.61 4.38
CA GLY A 233 5.42 1.84 5.49
C GLY A 233 4.09 1.08 5.44
N GLY A 234 3.91 0.15 4.49
CA GLY A 234 2.78 -0.78 4.54
C GLY A 234 1.41 -0.14 4.27
N SER A 235 1.37 0.96 3.51
CA SER A 235 0.12 1.59 3.06
C SER A 235 -0.78 0.55 2.42
N LEU A 236 -2.04 0.51 2.86
CA LEU A 236 -3.04 -0.41 2.34
C LEU A 236 -3.73 0.21 1.13
N LEU A 237 -3.96 -0.58 0.10
CA LEU A 237 -4.80 -0.21 -1.03
C LEU A 237 -6.27 -0.21 -0.60
N ARG A 238 -6.96 0.94 -0.67
CA ARG A 238 -8.35 1.08 -0.19
C ARG A 238 -9.36 1.21 -1.33
N GLU A 239 -10.64 0.99 -1.00
CA GLU A 239 -11.75 1.31 -1.90
C GLU A 239 -11.73 2.81 -2.24
N GLY A 240 -11.89 3.12 -3.52
CA GLY A 240 -11.82 4.49 -4.03
C GLY A 240 -10.42 4.97 -4.40
N GLU A 241 -9.37 4.17 -4.20
CA GLU A 241 -7.98 4.54 -4.51
C GLU A 241 -7.48 3.95 -5.83
N LEU A 242 -6.50 4.64 -6.41
CA LEU A 242 -5.67 4.09 -7.49
C LEU A 242 -4.58 3.18 -6.93
N LEU A 243 -4.18 2.19 -7.73
CA LEU A 243 -2.90 1.50 -7.61
C LEU A 243 -2.09 1.82 -8.86
N PHE A 244 -1.03 2.61 -8.71
CA PHE A 244 -0.06 2.84 -9.77
C PHE A 244 1.00 1.74 -9.75
N LEU A 245 1.24 1.13 -10.92
CA LEU A 245 2.22 0.06 -11.12
C LEU A 245 3.18 0.46 -12.24
N GLU A 246 4.47 0.48 -11.94
CA GLU A 246 5.53 0.55 -12.96
C GLU A 246 6.52 -0.60 -12.72
N ILE A 247 6.66 -1.45 -13.72
CA ILE A 247 7.35 -2.74 -13.58
C ILE A 247 8.33 -2.89 -14.73
N GLY A 248 9.61 -3.13 -14.40
CA GLY A 248 10.66 -3.43 -15.36
C GLY A 248 11.04 -4.90 -15.34
N GLY A 249 10.76 -5.63 -16.41
CA GLY A 249 11.28 -6.98 -16.62
C GLY A 249 12.74 -6.92 -17.05
N CYS A 250 13.53 -7.91 -16.63
CA CYS A 250 14.97 -7.97 -16.88
C CYS A 250 15.37 -9.39 -17.31
N TYR A 251 16.03 -9.52 -18.46
CA TYR A 251 16.59 -10.77 -18.95
C TYR A 251 17.94 -10.51 -19.61
N GLU A 252 19.00 -11.19 -19.16
CA GLU A 252 20.37 -10.97 -19.63
C GLU A 252 20.75 -9.48 -19.63
N ARG A 253 20.37 -8.76 -18.56
CA ARG A 253 20.53 -7.30 -18.37
C ARG A 253 19.83 -6.39 -19.38
N TYR A 254 18.99 -6.90 -20.28
CA TYR A 254 18.10 -6.08 -21.11
C TYR A 254 16.76 -5.87 -20.40
N HIS A 255 16.22 -4.66 -20.52
CA HIS A 255 15.00 -4.25 -19.83
C HIS A 255 13.86 -3.95 -20.78
N ALA A 256 12.66 -4.35 -20.38
CA ALA A 256 11.41 -3.85 -20.92
C ALA A 256 10.50 -3.48 -19.75
N ALA A 257 10.01 -2.25 -19.75
CA ALA A 257 9.20 -1.69 -18.68
C ALA A 257 7.81 -1.26 -19.17
N MET A 258 6.85 -1.32 -18.25
CA MET A 258 5.44 -1.01 -18.46
C MET A 258 4.85 -0.32 -17.23
N MET A 259 4.03 0.69 -17.45
CA MET A 259 3.16 1.33 -16.46
C MET A 259 1.71 0.94 -16.75
N ARG A 260 0.98 0.57 -15.70
CA ARG A 260 -0.48 0.46 -15.70
C ARG A 260 -1.02 1.03 -14.40
N SER A 261 -2.27 1.45 -14.43
CA SER A 261 -3.01 1.87 -13.23
C SER A 261 -4.19 0.92 -13.00
N CYS A 262 -4.51 0.68 -11.73
CA CYS A 262 -5.73 0.02 -11.32
C CYS A 262 -6.55 0.96 -10.43
N TYR A 263 -7.86 0.76 -10.35
CA TYR A 263 -8.75 1.51 -9.48
C TYR A 263 -9.62 0.56 -8.68
N VAL A 264 -9.70 0.74 -7.36
CA VAL A 264 -10.57 -0.08 -6.51
C VAL A 264 -11.99 0.48 -6.50
N GLY A 265 -12.87 -0.12 -7.29
CA GLY A 265 -14.26 0.28 -7.39
C GLY A 265 -14.97 -0.35 -8.58
N THR A 266 -16.25 -0.07 -8.72
CA THR A 266 -17.08 -0.62 -9.81
C THR A 266 -17.13 0.30 -11.04
N LYS A 267 -16.74 1.57 -10.89
CA LYS A 267 -16.75 2.57 -11.95
C LYS A 267 -15.70 3.65 -11.69
N LEU A 268 -15.02 4.11 -12.74
CA LEU A 268 -14.08 5.22 -12.64
C LEU A 268 -14.81 6.55 -12.35
N PRO A 269 -14.27 7.36 -11.42
CA PRO A 269 -14.57 8.78 -11.33
C PRO A 269 -14.31 9.50 -12.66
N ALA A 270 -15.07 10.55 -12.96
CA ALA A 270 -14.96 11.29 -14.23
C ALA A 270 -13.54 11.84 -14.46
N ALA A 271 -12.87 12.30 -13.40
CA ALA A 271 -11.50 12.77 -13.47
C ALA A 271 -10.50 11.67 -13.89
N LEU A 272 -10.68 10.44 -13.39
CA LEU A 272 -9.83 9.31 -13.76
C LEU A 272 -10.10 8.79 -15.17
N ALA A 273 -11.37 8.79 -15.60
CA ALA A 273 -11.72 8.47 -16.98
C ALA A 273 -11.10 9.47 -17.98
N SER A 274 -11.15 10.77 -17.68
CA SER A 274 -10.51 11.79 -18.52
C SER A 274 -8.98 11.66 -18.53
N ALA A 275 -8.36 11.32 -17.39
CA ALA A 275 -6.92 11.09 -17.32
C ALA A 275 -6.49 9.86 -18.13
N GLU A 276 -7.25 8.76 -18.07
CA GLU A 276 -7.03 7.57 -18.90
C GLU A 276 -7.04 7.91 -20.40
N GLU A 277 -8.05 8.65 -20.86
CA GLU A 277 -8.15 9.09 -22.25
C GLU A 277 -6.95 9.95 -22.68
N ALA A 278 -6.51 10.86 -21.81
CA ALA A 278 -5.38 11.75 -22.08
C ALA A 278 -4.06 10.96 -22.24
N VAL A 279 -3.74 10.04 -21.32
CA VAL A 279 -2.50 9.25 -21.41
C VAL A 279 -2.55 8.25 -22.58
N ALA A 280 -3.72 7.68 -22.88
CA ALA A 280 -3.91 6.82 -24.04
C ALA A 280 -3.69 7.60 -25.36
N LYS A 281 -4.21 8.83 -25.44
CA LYS A 281 -4.01 9.68 -26.62
C LYS A 281 -2.54 10.11 -26.77
N ALA A 282 -1.88 10.43 -25.66
CA ALA A 282 -0.45 10.76 -25.66
C ALA A 282 0.40 9.60 -26.19
N MET A 283 0.14 8.36 -25.71
CA MET A 283 0.78 7.15 -26.24
C MET A 283 0.60 7.02 -27.76
N GLU A 284 -0.64 7.11 -28.25
CA GLU A 284 -0.96 6.98 -29.67
C GLU A 284 -0.22 8.01 -30.53
N VAL A 285 -0.26 9.28 -30.13
CA VAL A 285 0.36 10.39 -30.88
C VAL A 285 1.88 10.27 -30.88
N ALA A 286 2.50 10.01 -29.73
CA ALA A 286 3.95 9.87 -29.64
C ALA A 286 4.44 8.66 -30.45
N MET A 287 3.78 7.50 -30.35
CA MET A 287 4.14 6.32 -31.13
C MET A 287 4.02 6.57 -32.64
N ALA A 288 3.02 7.32 -33.10
CA ALA A 288 2.89 7.68 -34.52
C ALA A 288 3.97 8.67 -34.99
N ALA A 289 4.45 9.53 -34.10
CA ALA A 289 5.50 10.52 -34.40
C ALA A 289 6.92 9.91 -34.42
N MET A 290 7.16 8.85 -33.63
CA MET A 290 8.44 8.15 -33.51
C MET A 290 8.80 7.35 -34.78
N LYS A 291 9.27 8.04 -35.82
CA LYS A 291 9.72 7.43 -37.10
C LYS A 291 11.08 7.97 -37.53
N PRO A 292 11.83 7.23 -38.37
CA PRO A 292 13.16 7.62 -38.79
C PRO A 292 13.23 9.04 -39.36
N GLY A 293 14.24 9.80 -38.91
CA GLY A 293 14.49 11.18 -39.38
C GLY A 293 13.66 12.27 -38.69
N VAL A 294 12.74 11.91 -37.80
CA VAL A 294 12.06 12.89 -36.93
C VAL A 294 12.94 13.22 -35.73
N LEU A 295 12.98 14.51 -35.39
CA LEU A 295 13.70 15.01 -34.21
C LEU A 295 12.98 14.60 -32.92
N ALA A 296 13.74 14.14 -31.94
CA ALA A 296 13.29 13.75 -30.61
C ALA A 296 13.03 14.99 -29.71
N LYS A 297 12.17 15.90 -30.17
CA LYS A 297 11.91 17.22 -29.54
C LYS A 297 10.83 17.21 -28.45
N GLU A 298 10.30 16.05 -28.14
CA GLU A 298 9.21 15.92 -27.19
C GLU A 298 9.80 15.95 -25.76
N ASP A 299 9.23 16.72 -24.83
CA ASP A 299 9.78 16.90 -23.47
C ASP A 299 9.51 15.70 -22.55
N TRP A 300 10.44 14.73 -22.51
CA TRP A 300 10.32 13.46 -21.78
C TRP A 300 11.61 13.04 -21.04
N GLY A 301 12.46 14.00 -20.67
CA GLY A 301 13.87 13.73 -20.39
C GLY A 301 14.26 13.22 -19.00
N GLU A 302 14.64 11.95 -18.89
CA GLU A 302 15.54 11.42 -17.83
C GLU A 302 16.69 10.54 -18.38
N ALA A 303 17.12 10.75 -19.63
CA ALA A 303 18.16 9.93 -20.25
C ALA A 303 19.48 10.71 -20.47
N PRO A 304 20.64 10.22 -19.98
CA PRO A 304 21.92 10.92 -20.13
C PRO A 304 22.50 10.84 -21.55
N PHE A 305 22.12 9.84 -22.34
CA PHE A 305 22.72 9.55 -23.67
C PHE A 305 21.78 9.83 -24.86
N PHE A 306 20.46 9.62 -24.70
CA PHE A 306 19.47 9.95 -25.72
C PHE A 306 18.37 10.82 -25.11
N LYS A 307 18.40 12.13 -25.37
CA LYS A 307 17.46 13.07 -24.79
C LYS A 307 16.28 13.31 -25.72
N MET A 308 15.10 13.04 -25.19
CA MET A 308 13.85 13.54 -25.73
C MET A 308 13.53 14.81 -24.96
N ASP A 309 13.90 15.96 -25.51
CA ASP A 309 13.58 17.28 -24.95
C ASP A 309 13.47 18.34 -26.06
N PRO A 310 12.81 19.50 -25.84
CA PRO A 310 12.60 20.52 -26.88
C PRO A 310 13.88 21.07 -27.52
N GLY A 311 15.02 20.97 -26.83
CA GLY A 311 16.34 21.39 -27.30
C GLY A 311 17.12 20.30 -28.02
N SER A 312 16.65 19.05 -28.05
CA SER A 312 17.35 17.93 -28.65
C SER A 312 17.44 18.03 -30.18
N ASP A 313 18.64 17.74 -30.69
CA ASP A 313 18.95 17.60 -32.12
C ASP A 313 19.00 16.13 -32.57
N GLN A 314 18.72 15.20 -31.65
CA GLN A 314 18.76 13.77 -31.93
C GLN A 314 17.58 13.35 -32.80
N VAL A 315 17.83 12.40 -33.70
CA VAL A 315 16.82 11.85 -34.61
C VAL A 315 16.51 10.40 -34.27
N PHE A 316 15.23 10.04 -34.37
CA PHE A 316 14.84 8.65 -34.30
C PHE A 316 15.42 7.85 -35.48
N GLN A 317 15.77 6.59 -35.21
CA GLN A 317 16.25 5.63 -36.20
C GLN A 317 15.48 4.32 -36.08
N GLU A 318 15.28 3.63 -37.20
CA GLU A 318 14.66 2.30 -37.20
C GLU A 318 15.50 1.34 -36.34
N GLY A 319 14.85 0.58 -35.46
CA GLY A 319 15.54 -0.32 -34.53
C GLY A 319 15.86 0.29 -33.17
N MET A 320 15.59 1.59 -32.95
CA MET A 320 15.64 2.17 -31.60
C MET A 320 14.56 1.56 -30.71
N VAL A 321 14.90 1.32 -29.45
CA VAL A 321 13.95 0.87 -28.40
C VAL A 321 13.96 1.88 -27.28
N ILE A 322 12.76 2.33 -26.90
CA ILE A 322 12.51 3.46 -26.00
C ILE A 322 11.38 3.09 -25.05
N HIS A 323 11.49 3.45 -23.77
CA HIS A 323 10.36 3.37 -22.83
C HIS A 323 9.59 4.69 -22.89
N LEU A 324 8.37 4.65 -23.42
CA LEU A 324 7.53 5.83 -23.62
C LEU A 324 6.56 5.96 -22.44
N ILE A 325 6.69 7.03 -21.65
CA ILE A 325 6.13 7.17 -20.28
C ILE A 325 5.06 8.27 -20.08
N PRO A 326 3.91 8.28 -20.81
CA PRO A 326 2.77 9.12 -20.45
C PRO A 326 2.25 8.87 -19.04
N TRP A 327 2.35 9.91 -18.21
CA TRP A 327 1.89 9.89 -16.84
C TRP A 327 1.33 11.27 -16.45
N VAL A 328 0.20 11.27 -15.75
CA VAL A 328 -0.45 12.48 -15.25
C VAL A 328 -0.84 12.32 -13.79
N GLN A 329 -0.70 13.39 -13.02
CA GLN A 329 -1.17 13.44 -11.64
C GLN A 329 -2.62 13.94 -11.59
N VAL A 330 -3.48 13.20 -10.90
CA VAL A 330 -4.88 13.58 -10.67
C VAL A 330 -5.06 13.94 -9.20
N GLN A 331 -5.37 15.22 -8.95
CA GLN A 331 -5.53 15.74 -7.59
C GLN A 331 -6.56 14.92 -6.79
N GLY A 332 -6.16 14.53 -5.58
CA GLY A 332 -7.00 13.75 -4.67
C GLY A 332 -7.15 12.27 -5.03
N HIS A 333 -6.56 11.79 -6.13
CA HIS A 333 -6.70 10.38 -6.55
C HIS A 333 -5.35 9.64 -6.64
N GLY A 334 -4.31 10.26 -7.21
CA GLY A 334 -3.02 9.60 -7.45
C GLY A 334 -2.49 9.84 -8.86
N GLY A 335 -1.45 9.10 -9.25
CA GLY A 335 -0.88 9.11 -10.59
C GLY A 335 -1.54 8.09 -11.52
N VAL A 336 -1.88 8.53 -12.73
CA VAL A 336 -2.37 7.67 -13.82
C VAL A 336 -1.27 7.53 -14.85
N GLY A 337 -0.77 6.31 -15.04
CA GLY A 337 0.30 6.02 -15.97
C GLY A 337 -0.08 4.95 -16.98
N LEU A 338 0.32 5.19 -18.22
CA LEU A 338 0.20 4.24 -19.30
C LEU A 338 1.47 4.33 -20.15
N SER A 339 2.31 3.31 -20.04
CA SER A 339 3.60 3.28 -20.73
C SER A 339 3.84 1.91 -21.32
N ASP A 340 4.57 1.86 -22.42
CA ASP A 340 5.14 0.64 -22.97
C ASP A 340 6.59 0.90 -23.41
N THR A 341 7.40 -0.15 -23.42
CA THR A 341 8.67 -0.16 -24.16
C THR A 341 8.36 -0.41 -25.63
N VAL A 342 8.74 0.54 -26.48
CA VAL A 342 8.38 0.57 -27.90
C VAL A 342 9.62 0.47 -28.79
N LEU A 343 9.46 -0.18 -29.94
CA LEU A 343 10.43 -0.30 -31.01
C LEU A 343 10.07 0.66 -32.14
N VAL A 344 10.98 1.56 -32.51
CA VAL A 344 10.87 2.43 -33.68
C VAL A 344 10.96 1.59 -34.95
N THR A 345 9.95 1.74 -35.81
CA THR A 345 9.79 1.09 -37.11
C THR A 345 9.81 2.13 -38.22
N LYS A 346 9.72 1.71 -39.49
CA LYS A 346 9.70 2.62 -40.65
C LYS A 346 8.58 3.67 -40.63
N SER A 347 7.45 3.38 -39.99
CA SER A 347 6.24 4.20 -40.08
C SER A 347 5.74 4.76 -38.74
N GLY A 348 6.51 4.60 -37.67
CA GLY A 348 6.11 4.92 -36.29
C GLY A 348 6.75 3.93 -35.32
N ALA A 349 6.21 3.77 -34.11
CA ALA A 349 6.68 2.81 -33.12
C ALA A 349 5.65 1.72 -32.84
N LYS A 350 6.11 0.58 -32.33
CA LYS A 350 5.25 -0.52 -31.86
C LYS A 350 5.66 -1.00 -30.47
N SER A 351 4.68 -1.37 -29.65
CA SER A 351 4.96 -1.97 -28.34
C SER A 351 5.73 -3.28 -28.48
N LEU A 352 6.65 -3.55 -27.54
CA LEU A 352 7.28 -4.87 -27.38
C LEU A 352 6.39 -5.86 -26.63
N PHE A 353 5.28 -5.39 -26.04
CA PHE A 353 4.32 -6.22 -25.32
C PHE A 353 3.22 -6.72 -26.26
N ASP A 354 3.11 -8.03 -26.42
CA ASP A 354 1.98 -8.69 -27.10
C ASP A 354 1.03 -9.34 -26.08
N CYS A 355 0.45 -8.51 -25.21
CA CYS A 355 -0.40 -8.96 -24.08
C CYS A 355 -1.81 -8.39 -24.21
N ARG A 356 -2.71 -9.13 -24.86
CA ARG A 356 -4.13 -8.73 -25.02
C ARG A 356 -4.87 -8.60 -23.68
N ASP A 357 -4.39 -9.30 -22.66
CA ASP A 357 -4.94 -9.34 -21.31
C ASP A 357 -4.47 -8.17 -20.41
N LEU A 358 -3.51 -7.37 -20.88
CA LEU A 358 -3.03 -6.15 -20.21
C LEU A 358 -3.40 -4.91 -21.04
N PRO A 359 -4.70 -4.59 -21.18
CA PRO A 359 -5.15 -3.51 -22.04
C PRO A 359 -4.58 -2.17 -21.59
N GLN A 360 -4.49 -1.23 -22.54
CA GLN A 360 -4.08 0.14 -22.29
C GLN A 360 -5.22 0.98 -21.69
N ARG A 361 -5.71 0.52 -20.53
CA ARG A 361 -6.83 1.07 -19.75
C ARG A 361 -6.58 0.81 -18.26
N ILE A 362 -7.22 1.60 -17.40
CA ILE A 362 -7.24 1.42 -15.96
C ILE A 362 -8.01 0.13 -15.63
N HIS A 363 -7.37 -0.77 -14.91
CA HIS A 363 -7.98 -2.02 -14.47
C HIS A 363 -8.87 -1.79 -13.25
N LEU A 364 -10.11 -2.31 -13.25
CA LEU A 364 -11.00 -2.22 -12.10
C LEU A 364 -10.75 -3.40 -11.15
N ILE A 365 -10.27 -3.08 -9.96
CA ILE A 365 -10.22 -4.03 -8.83
C ILE A 365 -11.58 -3.95 -8.13
N PRO A 366 -12.31 -5.07 -7.96
CA PRO A 366 -13.59 -5.03 -7.29
C PRO A 366 -13.43 -4.54 -5.84
N PRO A 367 -14.42 -3.79 -5.31
CA PRO A 367 -14.44 -3.44 -3.90
C PRO A 367 -14.47 -4.72 -3.03
N PRO A 368 -14.13 -4.62 -1.73
CA PRO A 368 -14.14 -5.79 -0.85
C PRO A 368 -15.53 -6.44 -0.85
N ALA A 369 -15.55 -7.75 -1.12
CA ALA A 369 -16.80 -8.52 -1.26
C ALA A 369 -17.59 -8.57 0.05
N HIS A 370 -16.90 -8.62 1.19
CA HIS A 370 -17.52 -8.55 2.50
C HIS A 370 -17.38 -7.13 3.06
N ARG A 371 -18.52 -6.49 3.34
CA ARG A 371 -18.59 -5.22 4.06
C ARG A 371 -18.99 -5.53 5.50
N PRO A 372 -18.05 -5.59 6.46
CA PRO A 372 -18.32 -6.08 7.80
C PRO A 372 -19.36 -5.24 8.54
N PHE A 373 -19.63 -4.01 8.10
CA PHE A 373 -20.64 -3.14 8.71
C PHE A 373 -21.82 -2.84 7.77
N GLY A 374 -22.02 -3.61 6.70
CA GLY A 374 -23.03 -3.32 5.67
C GLY A 374 -24.46 -3.81 5.99
N PRO A 375 -25.45 -3.46 5.13
CA PRO A 375 -26.85 -3.86 5.30
C PRO A 375 -27.11 -5.36 5.43
N GLU A 376 -26.35 -6.19 4.71
CA GLU A 376 -26.49 -7.64 4.78
C GLU A 376 -26.15 -8.17 6.18
N GLU A 377 -25.00 -7.76 6.72
CA GLU A 377 -24.57 -8.15 8.06
C GLU A 377 -25.53 -7.60 9.13
N ALA A 378 -25.98 -6.35 8.99
CA ALA A 378 -26.94 -5.74 9.92
C ALA A 378 -28.27 -6.50 9.97
N ARG A 379 -28.80 -6.92 8.82
CA ARG A 379 -30.03 -7.75 8.75
C ARG A 379 -29.81 -9.10 9.41
N LYS A 380 -28.65 -9.73 9.20
CA LYS A 380 -28.29 -10.97 9.87
C LYS A 380 -28.29 -10.80 11.40
N VAL A 381 -27.70 -9.71 11.92
CA VAL A 381 -27.77 -9.39 13.36
C VAL A 381 -29.22 -9.29 13.84
N ARG A 382 -30.08 -8.55 13.12
CA ARG A 382 -31.50 -8.39 13.47
C ARG A 382 -32.23 -9.74 13.52
N CYS A 383 -32.06 -10.57 12.48
CA CYS A 383 -32.70 -11.88 12.37
C CYS A 383 -32.23 -12.85 13.45
N VAL A 384 -30.93 -12.93 13.70
CA VAL A 384 -30.37 -13.92 14.64
C VAL A 384 -30.67 -13.57 16.10
N LEU A 385 -30.72 -12.27 16.43
CA LEU A 385 -31.07 -11.83 17.78
C LEU A 385 -32.58 -11.64 17.98
N GLY A 386 -33.39 -11.80 16.94
CA GLY A 386 -34.85 -11.64 17.01
C GLY A 386 -35.25 -10.22 17.43
N LEU A 387 -34.59 -9.20 16.89
CA LEU A 387 -34.79 -7.81 17.31
C LEU A 387 -36.12 -7.24 16.82
N GLU A 388 -36.90 -6.69 17.75
CA GLU A 388 -38.05 -5.85 17.41
C GLU A 388 -37.59 -4.40 17.14
N PRO A 389 -38.02 -3.76 16.05
CA PRO A 389 -37.64 -2.38 15.74
C PRO A 389 -38.01 -1.39 16.85
N THR A 390 -37.09 -0.49 17.18
CA THR A 390 -37.34 0.64 18.09
C THR A 390 -37.74 1.90 17.32
N PRO A 391 -38.45 2.88 17.88
CA PRO A 391 -38.92 4.03 17.09
C PRO A 391 -37.82 4.99 16.65
N LEU A 392 -37.89 5.48 15.40
CA LEU A 392 -37.22 6.71 14.96
C LEU A 392 -38.13 7.92 15.19
N VAL A 393 -37.79 8.77 16.17
CA VAL A 393 -38.64 9.86 16.64
C VAL A 393 -38.17 11.20 16.09
N LYS A 394 -39.09 11.96 15.51
CA LYS A 394 -38.84 13.35 15.07
C LYS A 394 -38.91 14.29 16.27
N ILE A 395 -37.83 15.05 16.51
CA ILE A 395 -37.70 15.93 17.69
C ILE A 395 -37.63 17.42 17.34
N SER A 396 -37.80 17.80 16.08
CA SER A 396 -37.93 19.22 15.68
C SER A 396 -38.45 19.35 14.25
N ASP A 397 -39.32 20.35 14.06
CA ASP A 397 -39.62 20.99 12.78
C ASP A 397 -39.07 22.43 12.83
N GLY A 398 -37.93 22.69 12.18
CA GLY A 398 -37.47 24.06 11.96
C GLY A 398 -36.56 24.67 13.04
N PHE A 399 -35.39 24.07 13.29
CA PHE A 399 -34.24 24.93 13.59
C PHE A 399 -33.93 25.77 12.32
N PRO A 400 -33.57 27.06 12.44
CA PRO A 400 -33.24 27.87 11.27
C PRO A 400 -32.19 27.18 10.38
N GLY A 401 -32.56 26.88 9.13
CA GLY A 401 -31.70 26.16 8.18
C GLY A 401 -31.68 24.63 8.28
N VAL A 402 -32.46 24.02 9.19
CA VAL A 402 -32.57 22.56 9.35
C VAL A 402 -34.00 22.11 9.10
N ALA A 403 -34.20 21.23 8.12
CA ALA A 403 -35.52 20.76 7.73
C ALA A 403 -36.19 19.92 8.83
N ALA A 404 -35.48 18.95 9.42
CA ALA A 404 -35.97 18.09 10.49
C ALA A 404 -34.80 17.44 11.24
N VAL A 405 -35.05 17.05 12.50
CA VAL A 405 -34.10 16.28 13.32
C VAL A 405 -34.79 15.02 13.83
N TYR A 406 -34.12 13.88 13.69
CA TYR A 406 -34.60 12.56 14.10
C TYR A 406 -33.65 11.94 15.11
N VAL A 407 -34.20 11.22 16.09
CA VAL A 407 -33.47 10.49 17.12
C VAL A 407 -34.00 9.07 17.20
N LYS A 408 -33.10 8.08 17.15
CA LYS A 408 -33.45 6.67 17.33
C LYS A 408 -33.61 6.37 18.82
N ASP A 409 -34.83 6.05 19.25
CA ASP A 409 -35.17 5.79 20.65
C ASP A 409 -34.91 4.33 21.03
N GLU A 410 -33.69 4.04 21.46
CA GLU A 410 -33.30 2.71 21.92
C GLU A 410 -33.68 2.40 23.38
N SER A 411 -34.40 3.29 24.09
CA SER A 411 -34.74 3.09 25.51
C SER A 411 -35.57 1.82 25.75
N LYS A 412 -36.37 1.42 24.75
CA LYS A 412 -37.25 0.24 24.81
C LYS A 412 -36.55 -1.06 24.43
N ARG A 413 -35.31 -1.01 23.92
CA ARG A 413 -34.59 -2.19 23.42
C ARG A 413 -34.46 -3.26 24.49
N MET A 414 -35.06 -4.41 24.24
CA MET A 414 -35.04 -5.59 25.13
C MET A 414 -35.47 -5.30 26.58
N GLY A 415 -36.16 -4.18 26.83
CA GLY A 415 -36.54 -3.75 28.18
C GLY A 415 -35.37 -3.37 29.09
N LEU A 416 -34.19 -3.05 28.54
CA LEU A 416 -32.96 -2.82 29.33
C LEU A 416 -32.53 -1.36 29.43
N GLN A 417 -33.06 -0.44 28.62
CA GLN A 417 -32.51 0.91 28.47
C GLN A 417 -30.99 0.92 28.17
N ALA A 418 -30.48 -0.14 27.52
CA ALA A 418 -29.06 -0.35 27.26
C ALA A 418 -28.85 -0.85 25.83
N PHE A 419 -28.83 0.08 24.87
CA PHE A 419 -28.74 -0.23 23.44
C PHE A 419 -27.50 -1.03 23.03
N LYS A 420 -26.39 -0.90 23.77
CA LYS A 420 -25.15 -1.65 23.50
C LYS A 420 -25.28 -3.16 23.68
N VAL A 421 -26.39 -3.64 24.25
CA VAL A 421 -26.73 -5.07 24.36
C VAL A 421 -26.66 -5.79 23.02
N VAL A 422 -27.03 -5.14 21.92
CA VAL A 422 -27.06 -5.76 20.59
C VAL A 422 -25.65 -6.18 20.15
N GLY A 423 -24.66 -5.31 20.37
CA GLY A 423 -23.24 -5.60 20.11
C GLY A 423 -22.70 -6.73 20.99
N GLY A 424 -22.92 -6.65 22.30
CA GLY A 424 -22.48 -7.67 23.25
C GLY A 424 -23.08 -9.05 22.97
N ALA A 425 -24.39 -9.12 22.70
CA ALA A 425 -25.09 -10.35 22.38
C ALA A 425 -24.60 -10.96 21.06
N TYR A 426 -24.47 -10.16 19.99
CA TYR A 426 -23.97 -10.70 18.72
C TYR A 426 -22.54 -11.25 18.84
N ALA A 427 -21.67 -10.52 19.54
CA ALA A 427 -20.29 -10.95 19.76
C ALA A 427 -20.18 -12.25 20.59
N MET A 428 -20.99 -12.41 21.64
CA MET A 428 -21.03 -13.68 22.40
C MET A 428 -21.51 -14.85 21.56
N LEU A 429 -22.57 -14.65 20.76
CA LEU A 429 -23.06 -15.70 19.85
C LEU A 429 -21.98 -16.11 18.84
N ARG A 430 -21.32 -15.12 18.22
CA ARG A 430 -20.21 -15.35 17.29
C ARG A 430 -19.04 -16.08 17.95
N PHE A 431 -18.71 -15.73 19.19
CA PHE A 431 -17.68 -16.42 19.96
C PHE A 431 -18.04 -17.90 20.18
N MET A 432 -19.27 -18.19 20.57
CA MET A 432 -19.75 -19.55 20.77
C MET A 432 -19.72 -20.37 19.48
N CYS A 433 -20.25 -19.81 18.38
CA CYS A 433 -20.22 -20.44 17.05
C CYS A 433 -18.79 -20.73 16.58
N LYS A 434 -17.86 -19.77 16.76
CA LYS A 434 -16.45 -19.95 16.40
C LYS A 434 -15.79 -21.09 17.18
N ARG A 435 -15.99 -21.15 18.50
CA ARG A 435 -15.50 -22.24 19.37
C ARG A 435 -16.09 -23.60 18.98
N LEU A 436 -17.35 -23.63 18.54
CA LEU A 436 -18.02 -24.82 18.02
C LEU A 436 -17.61 -25.19 16.59
N ALA A 437 -16.83 -24.35 15.89
CA ALA A 437 -16.54 -24.46 14.46
C ALA A 437 -17.81 -24.56 13.60
N GLN A 438 -18.84 -23.77 13.96
CA GLN A 438 -20.12 -23.71 13.25
C GLN A 438 -20.38 -22.30 12.70
N PRO A 439 -21.14 -22.17 11.60
CA PRO A 439 -21.61 -20.87 11.14
C PRO A 439 -22.58 -20.26 12.17
N VAL A 440 -22.66 -18.92 12.17
CA VAL A 440 -23.69 -18.20 12.92
C VAL A 440 -25.06 -18.57 12.34
N PRO A 441 -26.07 -18.91 13.17
CA PRO A 441 -27.40 -19.26 12.68
C PRO A 441 -28.07 -18.10 11.95
N GLU A 442 -28.97 -18.42 11.02
CA GLU A 442 -29.69 -17.42 10.20
C GLU A 442 -30.86 -16.77 10.95
N THR A 443 -31.42 -17.48 11.94
CA THR A 443 -32.67 -17.11 12.62
C THR A 443 -32.56 -17.35 14.13
N SER A 444 -33.35 -16.60 14.91
CA SER A 444 -33.30 -16.60 16.37
C SER A 444 -33.74 -17.91 17.02
N ASP A 445 -34.65 -18.67 16.39
CA ASP A 445 -35.10 -20.00 16.84
C ASP A 445 -33.99 -21.04 16.89
N ARG A 446 -32.94 -20.86 16.08
CA ARG A 446 -31.76 -21.75 16.04
C ARG A 446 -30.67 -21.37 17.05
N VAL A 447 -30.74 -20.21 17.68
CA VAL A 447 -29.75 -19.77 18.68
C VAL A 447 -29.75 -20.69 19.90
N ARG A 448 -30.92 -21.20 20.30
CA ARG A 448 -31.04 -22.14 21.43
C ARG A 448 -30.24 -23.43 21.20
N ALA A 449 -30.23 -23.96 19.98
CA ALA A 449 -29.46 -25.15 19.65
C ALA A 449 -27.94 -24.91 19.77
N VAL A 450 -27.47 -23.70 19.40
CA VAL A 450 -26.06 -23.30 19.61
C VAL A 450 -25.74 -23.23 21.10
N GLN A 451 -26.63 -22.66 21.92
CA GLN A 451 -26.45 -22.58 23.37
C GLN A 451 -26.36 -23.96 24.02
N GLU A 452 -27.31 -24.85 23.71
CA GLU A 452 -27.36 -26.21 24.25
C GLU A 452 -26.10 -27.00 23.87
N LEU A 453 -25.68 -26.93 22.59
CA LEU A 453 -24.46 -27.59 22.11
C LEU A 453 -23.18 -27.00 22.73
N TYR A 454 -23.12 -25.68 22.90
CA TYR A 454 -21.98 -25.03 23.55
C TYR A 454 -21.87 -25.46 25.01
N GLN A 455 -23.00 -25.46 25.74
CA GLN A 455 -23.07 -25.88 27.13
C GLN A 455 -22.65 -27.34 27.31
N GLU A 456 -23.04 -28.23 26.39
CA GLU A 456 -22.65 -29.64 26.41
C GLU A 456 -21.13 -29.82 26.25
N ARG A 457 -20.51 -29.07 25.31
CA ARG A 457 -19.10 -29.27 24.95
C ARG A 457 -18.11 -28.49 25.82
N PHE A 458 -18.49 -27.29 26.23
CA PHE A 458 -17.58 -26.32 26.86
C PHE A 458 -18.10 -25.80 28.21
N GLY A 459 -19.33 -26.13 28.61
CA GLY A 459 -19.97 -25.58 29.79
C GLY A 459 -20.22 -24.08 29.64
N ALA A 460 -20.00 -23.33 30.72
CA ALA A 460 -20.17 -21.87 30.75
C ALA A 460 -18.81 -21.16 30.67
N THR A 461 -18.70 -20.19 29.76
CA THR A 461 -17.58 -19.26 29.65
C THR A 461 -17.85 -18.01 30.50
N THR A 462 -16.80 -17.48 31.12
CA THR A 462 -16.88 -16.22 31.87
C THR A 462 -16.37 -15.08 30.99
N PHE A 463 -17.26 -14.15 30.67
CA PHE A 463 -16.96 -12.97 29.87
C PHE A 463 -16.61 -11.79 30.76
N VAL A 464 -15.40 -11.24 30.61
CA VAL A 464 -14.90 -10.13 31.44
C VAL A 464 -14.89 -8.82 30.66
N THR A 465 -15.58 -7.79 31.15
CA THR A 465 -15.66 -6.47 30.49
C THR A 465 -15.47 -5.32 31.48
N CYS A 466 -15.15 -4.14 30.95
CA CYS A 466 -15.08 -2.89 31.70
C CYS A 466 -16.21 -1.95 31.23
N THR A 467 -16.91 -1.29 32.16
CA THR A 467 -17.86 -0.22 31.81
C THR A 467 -18.18 0.69 32.99
N ASP A 468 -18.58 1.94 32.72
CA ASP A 468 -19.41 2.76 33.61
C ASP A 468 -20.79 3.07 32.98
N GLY A 469 -21.30 2.17 32.13
CA GLY A 469 -22.55 2.43 31.40
C GLY A 469 -23.20 1.21 30.76
N ASN A 470 -23.86 1.45 29.62
CA ASN A 470 -24.75 0.49 28.94
C ASN A 470 -24.06 -0.80 28.47
N HIS A 471 -22.74 -0.80 28.27
CA HIS A 471 -22.02 -1.95 27.71
C HIS A 471 -22.02 -3.15 28.66
N GLY A 472 -21.55 -2.97 29.89
CA GLY A 472 -21.51 -4.04 30.89
C GLY A 472 -22.89 -4.54 31.28
N ARG A 473 -23.92 -3.68 31.31
CA ARG A 473 -25.32 -4.11 31.48
C ARG A 473 -25.77 -5.00 30.33
N GLY A 474 -25.44 -4.64 29.08
CA GLY A 474 -25.72 -5.45 27.91
C GLY A 474 -25.00 -6.80 27.93
N VAL A 475 -23.71 -6.82 28.29
CA VAL A 475 -22.90 -8.04 28.44
C VAL A 475 -23.46 -8.95 29.53
N ALA A 476 -23.81 -8.41 30.69
CA ALA A 476 -24.41 -9.17 31.79
C ALA A 476 -25.74 -9.81 31.38
N TRP A 477 -26.60 -9.05 30.70
CA TRP A 477 -27.86 -9.58 30.18
C TRP A 477 -27.62 -10.67 29.13
N ALA A 478 -26.71 -10.44 28.18
CA ALA A 478 -26.40 -11.42 27.13
C ALA A 478 -25.85 -12.73 27.73
N ALA A 479 -24.93 -12.63 28.69
CA ALA A 479 -24.39 -13.79 29.38
C ALA A 479 -25.49 -14.59 30.06
N LYS A 480 -26.38 -13.93 30.82
CA LYS A 480 -27.53 -14.59 31.47
C LYS A 480 -28.41 -15.32 30.47
N ASN A 481 -28.76 -14.68 29.35
CA ASN A 481 -29.66 -15.27 28.35
C ASN A 481 -29.01 -16.39 27.52
N PHE A 482 -27.68 -16.42 27.44
CA PHE A 482 -26.93 -17.46 26.74
C PHE A 482 -26.39 -18.57 27.66
N GLY A 483 -26.77 -18.56 28.94
CA GLY A 483 -26.28 -19.54 29.93
C GLY A 483 -24.80 -19.39 30.27
N GLN A 484 -24.22 -18.22 30.02
CA GLN A 484 -22.82 -17.89 30.26
C GLN A 484 -22.67 -17.05 31.55
N ARG A 485 -21.43 -16.75 31.95
CA ARG A 485 -21.14 -15.90 33.12
C ARG A 485 -20.55 -14.57 32.66
N ALA A 486 -20.74 -13.51 33.45
CA ALA A 486 -20.14 -12.22 33.20
C ALA A 486 -19.47 -11.68 34.47
N VAL A 487 -18.30 -11.06 34.28
CA VAL A 487 -17.61 -10.23 35.27
C VAL A 487 -17.51 -8.82 34.71
N VAL A 488 -18.00 -7.83 35.46
CA VAL A 488 -18.01 -6.43 35.04
C VAL A 488 -17.21 -5.58 36.03
N TYR A 489 -16.07 -5.08 35.58
CA TYR A 489 -15.30 -4.10 36.34
C TYR A 489 -15.77 -2.70 35.99
N MET A 490 -16.05 -1.90 37.02
CA MET A 490 -16.45 -0.50 36.87
C MET A 490 -15.35 0.42 37.40
N PRO A 491 -15.04 1.54 36.74
CA PRO A 491 -14.01 2.46 37.22
C PRO A 491 -14.42 3.20 38.49
N LYS A 492 -13.42 3.76 39.16
CA LYS A 492 -13.60 4.64 40.31
C LYS A 492 -14.58 5.77 40.01
N GLY A 493 -15.51 6.00 40.93
CA GLY A 493 -16.55 7.03 40.78
C GLY A 493 -17.84 6.55 40.12
N SER A 494 -17.89 5.31 39.63
CA SER A 494 -19.11 4.73 39.07
C SER A 494 -20.27 4.73 40.08
N ALA A 495 -21.48 5.00 39.62
CA ALA A 495 -22.65 5.08 40.50
C ALA A 495 -23.07 3.70 41.03
N MET A 496 -23.31 3.60 42.35
CA MET A 496 -23.77 2.36 43.01
C MET A 496 -25.05 1.76 42.40
N GLN A 497 -25.94 2.60 41.89
CA GLN A 497 -27.16 2.15 41.21
C GLN A 497 -26.85 1.39 39.92
N ARG A 498 -25.85 1.83 39.14
CA ARG A 498 -25.41 1.15 37.91
C ARG A 498 -24.78 -0.21 38.24
N LEU A 499 -23.98 -0.27 39.30
CA LEU A 499 -23.43 -1.52 39.81
C LEU A 499 -24.54 -2.52 40.17
N GLN A 500 -25.57 -2.05 40.87
CA GLN A 500 -26.68 -2.91 41.26
C GLN A 500 -27.45 -3.43 40.05
N HIS A 501 -27.72 -2.59 39.04
CA HIS A 501 -28.38 -3.04 37.80
C HIS A 501 -27.64 -4.18 37.08
N VAL A 502 -26.31 -4.19 37.14
CA VAL A 502 -25.48 -5.28 36.58
C VAL A 502 -25.58 -6.54 37.44
N ARG A 503 -25.53 -6.41 38.77
CA ARG A 503 -25.66 -7.53 39.71
C ARG A 503 -27.05 -8.18 39.67
N ASP A 504 -28.11 -7.40 39.47
CA ASP A 504 -29.49 -7.90 39.33
C ASP A 504 -29.68 -8.78 38.08
N LEU A 505 -28.79 -8.63 37.10
CA LEU A 505 -28.70 -9.51 35.92
C LEU A 505 -27.87 -10.78 36.18
N GLY A 506 -27.38 -11.00 37.40
CA GLY A 506 -26.65 -12.21 37.79
C GLY A 506 -25.15 -12.19 37.43
N ALA A 507 -24.60 -11.04 37.06
CA ALA A 507 -23.16 -10.89 36.82
C ALA A 507 -22.40 -10.60 38.11
N GLU A 508 -21.17 -11.08 38.19
CA GLU A 508 -20.19 -10.60 39.17
C GLU A 508 -19.79 -9.18 38.77
N ALA A 509 -19.84 -8.22 39.69
CA ALA A 509 -19.45 -6.85 39.37
C ALA A 509 -18.91 -6.12 40.59
N GLU A 510 -17.92 -5.25 40.38
CA GLU A 510 -17.32 -4.39 41.41
C GLU A 510 -16.87 -3.04 40.85
N ILE A 511 -16.81 -2.05 41.74
CA ILE A 511 -16.20 -0.74 41.46
C ILE A 511 -14.75 -0.82 41.92
N THR A 512 -13.83 -0.56 40.99
CA THR A 512 -12.38 -0.57 41.23
C THR A 512 -11.90 0.80 41.72
N ASP A 513 -10.68 0.84 42.26
CA ASP A 513 -10.00 2.11 42.60
C ASP A 513 -9.27 2.75 41.38
N LEU A 514 -9.44 2.18 40.19
CA LEU A 514 -8.76 2.56 38.94
C LEU A 514 -9.60 3.54 38.10
N ASN A 515 -8.98 4.34 37.22
CA ASN A 515 -9.70 5.12 36.20
C ASN A 515 -10.22 4.20 35.07
N TYR A 516 -11.01 4.74 34.12
CA TYR A 516 -11.62 3.94 33.04
C TYR A 516 -10.62 3.12 32.23
N ASP A 517 -9.55 3.75 31.74
CA ASP A 517 -8.59 3.08 30.87
C ASP A 517 -7.79 2.00 31.62
N ASP A 518 -7.40 2.27 32.87
CA ASP A 518 -6.75 1.29 33.75
C ASP A 518 -7.71 0.12 34.11
N THR A 519 -9.00 0.38 34.29
CA THR A 519 -10.02 -0.67 34.48
C THR A 519 -10.20 -1.51 33.21
N VAL A 520 -10.10 -0.91 32.01
CA VAL A 520 -10.10 -1.65 30.73
C VAL A 520 -8.90 -2.61 30.66
N GLU A 521 -7.71 -2.16 31.03
CA GLU A 521 -6.51 -3.01 31.07
C GLU A 521 -6.67 -4.19 32.03
N LEU A 522 -7.22 -3.94 33.24
CA LEU A 522 -7.56 -4.97 34.21
C LEU A 522 -8.54 -6.00 33.61
N ALA A 523 -9.60 -5.53 32.95
CA ALA A 523 -10.59 -6.41 32.32
C ALA A 523 -9.96 -7.28 31.22
N PHE A 524 -9.02 -6.74 30.42
CA PHE A 524 -8.27 -7.52 29.43
C PHE A 524 -7.35 -8.56 30.07
N GLN A 525 -6.65 -8.21 31.15
CA GLN A 525 -5.81 -9.16 31.88
C GLN A 525 -6.64 -10.32 32.43
N GLN A 526 -7.72 -10.00 33.14
CA GLN A 526 -8.64 -10.98 33.72
C GLN A 526 -9.37 -11.81 32.64
N GLY A 527 -9.73 -11.20 31.51
CA GLY A 527 -10.37 -11.89 30.40
C GLY A 527 -9.48 -12.90 29.68
N ARG A 528 -8.15 -12.65 29.64
CA ARG A 528 -7.17 -13.62 29.14
C ARG A 528 -7.09 -14.87 30.04
N GLU A 529 -7.20 -14.68 31.35
CA GLU A 529 -7.23 -15.77 32.32
C GLU A 529 -8.57 -16.52 32.32
N LYS A 530 -9.69 -15.83 32.04
CA LYS A 530 -11.06 -16.36 32.16
C LYS A 530 -11.74 -16.79 30.86
N GLN A 531 -10.96 -17.10 29.81
CA GLN A 531 -11.39 -17.65 28.51
C GLN A 531 -12.21 -16.71 27.59
N GLY A 532 -12.45 -15.45 27.98
CA GLY A 532 -13.09 -14.45 27.11
C GLY A 532 -13.20 -13.05 27.71
N SER A 533 -12.97 -12.02 26.88
CA SER A 533 -13.31 -10.62 27.19
C SER A 533 -14.18 -10.08 26.05
N PRO A 534 -15.40 -9.55 26.29
CA PRO A 534 -16.16 -8.81 25.30
C PRO A 534 -16.03 -7.31 25.58
N ALA A 535 -14.82 -6.77 25.38
CA ALA A 535 -14.60 -5.34 25.43
C ALA A 535 -14.98 -4.71 24.09
N ASP A 536 -15.69 -3.58 24.10
CA ASP A 536 -16.02 -2.81 22.89
C ASP A 536 -14.87 -1.90 22.41
N THR A 537 -13.65 -2.19 22.87
CA THR A 537 -12.40 -1.51 22.51
C THR A 537 -11.31 -2.52 22.16
N THR A 538 -10.24 -2.05 21.52
CA THR A 538 -9.15 -2.86 21.00
C THR A 538 -7.94 -2.88 21.92
N ALA A 539 -7.18 -3.98 21.88
CA ALA A 539 -5.82 -4.06 22.39
C ALA A 539 -4.92 -4.67 21.31
N PRO A 540 -3.58 -4.57 21.39
CA PRO A 540 -2.69 -5.22 20.43
C PRO A 540 -3.02 -6.72 20.27
N GLY A 541 -3.32 -7.14 19.04
CA GLY A 541 -3.73 -8.52 18.73
C GLY A 541 -5.19 -8.88 19.06
N TYR A 542 -6.01 -7.91 19.49
CA TYR A 542 -7.42 -8.09 19.84
C TYR A 542 -8.32 -7.12 19.06
N THR A 543 -8.83 -7.59 17.91
CA THR A 543 -9.71 -6.81 17.01
C THR A 543 -10.98 -7.55 16.62
N GLU A 544 -10.99 -8.87 16.69
CA GLU A 544 -12.07 -9.70 16.19
C GLU A 544 -13.38 -9.54 16.97
N ILE A 545 -13.35 -9.64 18.31
CA ILE A 545 -14.55 -9.44 19.14
C ILE A 545 -15.07 -7.99 19.05
N PRO A 546 -14.22 -6.94 19.11
CA PRO A 546 -14.65 -5.57 18.86
C PRO A 546 -15.35 -5.38 17.51
N GLU A 547 -14.86 -6.02 16.45
CA GLU A 547 -15.52 -6.02 15.14
C GLU A 547 -16.94 -6.61 15.22
N TRP A 548 -17.12 -7.71 15.94
CA TRP A 548 -18.45 -8.33 16.11
C TRP A 548 -19.39 -7.46 16.95
N ILE A 549 -18.85 -6.76 17.95
CA ILE A 549 -19.63 -5.79 18.72
C ILE A 549 -20.09 -4.65 17.81
N MET A 550 -19.19 -4.12 16.97
CA MET A 550 -19.50 -3.10 15.97
C MET A 550 -20.53 -3.59 14.94
N GLN A 551 -20.41 -4.83 14.46
CA GLN A 551 -21.42 -5.50 13.62
C GLN A 551 -22.80 -5.44 14.27
N GLY A 552 -22.88 -5.75 15.57
CA GLY A 552 -24.14 -5.68 16.30
C GLY A 552 -24.77 -4.29 16.32
N TYR A 553 -23.96 -3.23 16.47
CA TYR A 553 -24.45 -1.85 16.48
C TYR A 553 -25.08 -1.41 15.15
N THR A 554 -24.74 -2.05 14.03
CA THR A 554 -25.31 -1.72 12.72
C THR A 554 -26.81 -2.01 12.61
N ALA A 555 -27.34 -2.90 13.45
CA ALA A 555 -28.78 -3.21 13.46
C ALA A 555 -29.64 -1.97 13.73
N MET A 556 -29.20 -1.09 14.63
CA MET A 556 -29.93 0.15 14.95
C MET A 556 -30.04 1.09 13.74
N VAL A 557 -29.00 1.10 12.90
CA VAL A 557 -28.93 1.94 11.70
C VAL A 557 -29.81 1.38 10.59
N ASP A 558 -29.73 0.06 10.39
CA ASP A 558 -30.55 -0.64 9.40
C ASP A 558 -32.05 -0.44 9.67
N GLU A 559 -32.48 -0.61 10.93
CA GLU A 559 -33.85 -0.32 11.33
C GLU A 559 -34.24 1.15 11.10
N SER A 560 -33.36 2.09 11.48
CA SER A 560 -33.63 3.52 11.31
C SER A 560 -33.87 3.89 9.83
N LEU A 561 -33.14 3.27 8.90
CA LEU A 561 -33.28 3.53 7.48
C LEU A 561 -34.46 2.79 6.83
N ASP A 562 -34.86 1.64 7.37
CA ASP A 562 -36.10 0.97 6.96
C ASP A 562 -37.33 1.82 7.35
N GLU A 563 -37.36 2.33 8.59
CA GLU A 563 -38.44 3.20 9.09
C GLU A 563 -38.50 4.57 8.38
N SER A 564 -37.38 5.05 7.86
CA SER A 564 -37.28 6.31 7.12
C SER A 564 -37.23 6.11 5.60
N SER A 565 -37.65 4.96 5.09
CA SER A 565 -37.59 4.63 3.66
C SER A 565 -38.37 5.61 2.76
N ASP A 566 -39.46 6.19 3.27
CA ASP A 566 -40.25 7.22 2.57
C ASP A 566 -39.71 8.66 2.77
N MET A 567 -38.62 8.82 3.54
CA MET A 567 -38.05 10.12 3.88
C MET A 567 -36.80 10.42 3.04
N PRO A 568 -36.48 11.71 2.81
CA PRO A 568 -35.21 12.08 2.21
C PRO A 568 -34.04 11.55 3.05
N LYS A 569 -33.02 10.99 2.38
CA LYS A 569 -31.76 10.60 3.02
C LYS A 569 -31.23 11.74 3.90
N PRO A 570 -30.72 11.46 5.12
CA PRO A 570 -30.15 12.49 5.96
C PRO A 570 -29.00 13.22 5.26
N SER A 571 -28.86 14.51 5.51
CA SER A 571 -27.71 15.31 5.06
C SER A 571 -26.55 15.26 6.03
N HIS A 572 -26.85 15.08 7.33
CA HIS A 572 -25.89 15.03 8.42
C HIS A 572 -26.27 13.91 9.39
N VAL A 573 -25.28 13.27 10.01
CA VAL A 573 -25.45 12.29 11.08
C VAL A 573 -24.50 12.68 12.23
N LEU A 574 -25.07 12.95 13.40
CA LEU A 574 -24.33 13.30 14.62
C LEU A 574 -24.13 12.04 15.46
N LEU A 575 -22.88 11.79 15.87
CA LEU A 575 -22.47 10.55 16.53
C LEU A 575 -21.70 10.86 17.80
N GLN A 576 -22.18 10.34 18.92
CA GLN A 576 -21.47 10.42 20.18
C GLN A 576 -20.31 9.42 20.20
N MET A 577 -19.14 9.87 20.65
CA MET A 577 -17.94 9.04 20.72
C MET A 577 -17.39 8.96 22.15
N GLY A 578 -17.18 7.72 22.60
CA GLY A 578 -16.21 7.38 23.64
C GLY A 578 -14.99 6.75 22.95
N VAL A 579 -14.82 5.43 23.02
CA VAL A 579 -13.78 4.71 22.24
C VAL A 579 -14.00 4.73 20.71
N GLY A 580 -15.18 5.12 20.23
CA GLY A 580 -15.49 5.30 18.80
C GLY A 580 -16.17 4.12 18.08
N SER A 581 -16.26 2.93 18.68
CA SER A 581 -16.76 1.72 18.03
C SER A 581 -18.20 1.83 17.50
N MET A 582 -19.13 2.45 18.26
CA MET A 582 -20.50 2.68 17.79
C MET A 582 -20.53 3.68 16.62
N ALA A 583 -19.87 4.82 16.77
CA ALA A 583 -19.80 5.84 15.72
C ALA A 583 -19.23 5.24 14.42
N ALA A 584 -18.15 4.47 14.51
CA ALA A 584 -17.53 3.82 13.36
C ALA A 584 -18.43 2.78 12.70
N ALA A 585 -19.19 2.00 13.48
CA ALA A 585 -20.18 1.06 12.93
C ALA A 585 -21.26 1.79 12.13
N VAL A 586 -21.76 2.95 12.64
CA VAL A 586 -22.75 3.76 11.92
C VAL A 586 -22.16 4.31 10.62
N VAL A 587 -20.99 4.93 10.68
CA VAL A 587 -20.28 5.45 9.50
C VAL A 587 -20.04 4.33 8.48
N GLY A 588 -19.55 3.18 8.92
CA GLY A 588 -19.30 2.00 8.10
C GLY A 588 -20.56 1.50 7.39
N TYR A 589 -21.69 1.46 8.10
CA TYR A 589 -22.99 1.09 7.50
C TYR A 589 -23.43 2.08 6.41
N PHE A 590 -23.41 3.38 6.70
CA PHE A 590 -23.82 4.37 5.71
C PHE A 590 -22.90 4.33 4.48
N ARG A 591 -21.57 4.21 4.67
CA ARG A 591 -20.61 4.03 3.57
C ARG A 591 -20.88 2.78 2.75
N ALA A 592 -21.20 1.67 3.42
CA ALA A 592 -21.54 0.42 2.75
C ALA A 592 -22.83 0.54 1.92
N ARG A 593 -23.83 1.31 2.37
CA ARG A 593 -25.13 1.48 1.70
C ARG A 593 -25.13 2.55 0.61
N PHE A 594 -24.51 3.70 0.86
CA PHE A 594 -24.63 4.90 0.02
C PHE A 594 -23.36 5.26 -0.77
N GLY A 595 -22.22 4.62 -0.48
CA GLY A 595 -20.94 4.93 -1.12
C GLY A 595 -20.60 6.42 -1.02
N GLU A 596 -20.17 7.02 -2.13
CA GLU A 596 -19.83 8.46 -2.21
C GLU A 596 -21.01 9.40 -1.93
N SER A 597 -22.25 8.91 -1.99
CA SER A 597 -23.41 9.74 -1.69
C SER A 597 -23.74 9.81 -0.19
N CYS A 598 -22.81 9.48 0.72
CA CYS A 598 -23.06 9.52 2.15
C CYS A 598 -23.40 10.92 2.71
N PRO A 599 -24.11 11.00 3.85
CA PRO A 599 -24.22 12.24 4.62
C PRO A 599 -22.86 12.68 5.17
N LYS A 600 -22.80 13.92 5.65
CA LYS A 600 -21.69 14.38 6.48
C LYS A 600 -21.79 13.77 7.87
N PHE A 601 -20.70 13.20 8.37
CA PHE A 601 -20.67 12.65 9.73
C PHE A 601 -19.95 13.62 10.66
N LEU A 602 -20.56 13.88 11.82
CA LEU A 602 -20.01 14.72 12.88
C LEU A 602 -19.89 13.89 14.13
N VAL A 603 -18.67 13.76 14.62
CA VAL A 603 -18.39 13.06 15.87
C VAL A 603 -18.27 14.07 17.00
N ILE A 604 -18.91 13.80 18.13
CA ILE A 604 -18.94 14.68 19.29
C ILE A 604 -18.46 13.96 20.56
N GLU A 605 -17.65 14.66 21.34
CA GLU A 605 -17.03 14.13 22.57
C GLU A 605 -17.06 15.16 23.72
N PRO A 606 -17.12 14.73 25.00
CA PRO A 606 -16.98 15.65 26.12
C PRO A 606 -15.61 16.33 26.12
N TRP A 607 -15.56 17.59 26.57
CA TRP A 607 -14.35 18.42 26.50
C TRP A 607 -13.10 17.77 27.09
N ASN A 608 -13.25 17.09 28.24
CA ASN A 608 -12.16 16.46 28.98
C ASN A 608 -11.83 15.03 28.53
N ALA A 609 -12.64 14.44 27.63
CA ALA A 609 -12.48 13.06 27.15
C ALA A 609 -12.49 12.97 25.61
N ALA A 610 -12.06 14.03 24.92
CA ALA A 610 -12.14 14.15 23.46
C ALA A 610 -10.91 13.55 22.75
N CYS A 611 -10.73 12.24 22.85
CA CYS A 611 -9.60 11.53 22.26
C CYS A 611 -9.64 11.48 20.72
N GLY A 612 -10.84 11.39 20.13
CA GLY A 612 -11.05 11.49 18.69
C GLY A 612 -10.70 12.87 18.13
N PHE A 613 -11.10 13.94 18.81
CA PHE A 613 -10.72 15.32 18.48
C PHE A 613 -9.20 15.53 18.55
N ALA A 614 -8.56 15.03 19.62
CA ALA A 614 -7.11 15.10 19.77
C ALA A 614 -6.39 14.36 18.64
N SER A 615 -6.86 13.15 18.31
CA SER A 615 -6.33 12.33 17.22
C SER A 615 -6.49 13.03 15.86
N ALA A 616 -7.68 13.61 15.60
CA ALA A 616 -7.96 14.30 14.35
C ALA A 616 -7.09 15.54 14.15
N ARG A 617 -6.82 16.27 15.24
CA ARG A 617 -5.93 17.43 15.22
C ARG A 617 -4.47 17.04 14.98
N ALA A 618 -4.03 15.88 15.46
CA ALA A 618 -2.67 15.38 15.27
C ALA A 618 -2.46 14.66 13.93
N GLY A 619 -3.53 14.16 13.30
CA GLY A 619 -3.46 13.32 12.09
C GLY A 619 -3.10 11.86 12.35
N GLU A 620 -2.99 11.46 13.62
CA GLU A 620 -2.66 10.11 14.07
C GLU A 620 -3.38 9.79 15.40
N LEU A 621 -3.42 8.52 15.79
CA LEU A 621 -4.04 8.08 17.06
C LEU A 621 -3.38 8.78 18.26
N GLN A 622 -4.18 9.44 19.08
CA GLN A 622 -3.75 10.11 20.31
C GLN A 622 -4.65 9.74 21.47
N SER A 623 -4.05 9.55 22.64
CA SER A 623 -4.77 9.36 23.89
C SER A 623 -4.87 10.68 24.67
N VAL A 624 -5.98 10.87 25.37
CA VAL A 624 -6.16 11.96 26.35
C VAL A 624 -6.11 11.33 27.74
N GLY A 625 -5.17 11.77 28.56
CA GLY A 625 -5.01 11.30 29.94
C GLY A 625 -5.63 12.24 30.99
N GLY A 626 -5.43 11.90 32.27
CA GLY A 626 -6.00 12.63 33.41
C GLY A 626 -7.26 11.96 33.97
N ASP A 627 -7.98 12.64 34.85
CA ASP A 627 -9.17 12.06 35.52
C ASP A 627 -10.42 12.00 34.62
N LEU A 628 -10.35 12.56 33.41
CA LEU A 628 -11.42 12.56 32.39
C LEU A 628 -12.81 12.98 32.92
N GLU A 629 -12.84 13.86 33.93
CA GLU A 629 -14.08 14.24 34.61
C GLU A 629 -15.10 14.84 33.65
N THR A 630 -16.26 14.20 33.55
CA THR A 630 -17.43 14.66 32.82
C THR A 630 -18.70 14.05 33.41
N MET A 631 -19.81 14.79 33.36
CA MET A 631 -21.12 14.23 33.66
C MET A 631 -21.56 13.17 32.64
N VAL A 632 -20.92 13.10 31.46
CA VAL A 632 -21.23 12.17 30.36
C VAL A 632 -20.40 10.89 30.46
N ALA A 633 -20.54 10.17 31.57
CA ALA A 633 -19.69 9.03 31.93
C ALA A 633 -19.54 7.96 30.83
N GLY A 634 -20.60 7.67 30.06
CA GLY A 634 -20.54 6.69 28.97
C GLY A 634 -19.66 7.09 27.77
N LEU A 635 -19.16 8.33 27.74
CA LEU A 635 -18.23 8.87 26.75
C LEU A 635 -16.86 9.27 27.36
N ALA A 636 -16.63 9.01 28.65
CA ALA A 636 -15.39 9.37 29.36
C ALA A 636 -14.24 8.39 29.02
N CYS A 637 -13.80 8.37 27.75
CA CYS A 637 -12.75 7.48 27.27
C CYS A 637 -11.53 8.28 26.79
N GLY A 638 -10.34 7.93 27.31
CA GLY A 638 -9.09 8.59 26.94
C GLY A 638 -8.42 7.97 25.71
N VAL A 639 -8.72 6.70 25.41
CA VAL A 639 -8.04 5.94 24.36
C VAL A 639 -9.02 5.56 23.23
N PRO A 640 -8.78 6.01 21.99
CA PRO A 640 -9.60 5.65 20.83
C PRO A 640 -9.31 4.21 20.36
N SER A 641 -10.35 3.52 19.88
CA SER A 641 -10.23 2.16 19.32
C SER A 641 -9.42 2.19 18.02
N SER A 642 -8.39 1.33 17.93
CA SER A 642 -7.54 1.20 16.73
C SER A 642 -8.29 0.59 15.55
N LEU A 643 -9.42 -0.09 15.79
CA LEU A 643 -10.32 -0.59 14.77
C LEU A 643 -11.29 0.51 14.28
N ALA A 644 -11.78 1.35 15.20
CA ALA A 644 -12.76 2.38 14.88
C ALA A 644 -12.11 3.60 14.19
N TRP A 645 -10.93 3.99 14.65
CA TRP A 645 -10.27 5.21 14.21
C TRP A 645 -10.05 5.31 12.70
N PRO A 646 -9.54 4.28 11.98
CA PRO A 646 -9.36 4.38 10.53
C PRO A 646 -10.64 4.70 9.77
N ILE A 647 -11.78 4.18 10.23
CA ILE A 647 -13.11 4.42 9.63
C ILE A 647 -13.55 5.87 9.90
N LEU A 648 -13.41 6.31 11.15
CA LEU A 648 -13.81 7.66 11.56
C LEU A 648 -12.95 8.73 10.88
N TRP A 649 -11.62 8.56 10.92
CA TRP A 649 -10.67 9.47 10.29
C TRP A 649 -10.92 9.63 8.79
N GLN A 650 -11.19 8.53 8.09
CA GLN A 650 -11.36 8.55 6.65
C GLN A 650 -12.69 9.18 6.20
N HIS A 651 -13.73 9.11 7.01
CA HIS A 651 -15.10 9.41 6.56
C HIS A 651 -15.81 10.51 7.35
N CYS A 652 -15.34 10.88 8.54
CA CYS A 652 -15.96 11.96 9.30
C CYS A 652 -15.60 13.33 8.73
N SER A 653 -16.61 14.19 8.64
CA SER A 653 -16.44 15.56 8.15
C SER A 653 -15.96 16.51 9.24
N ALA A 654 -16.24 16.20 10.51
CA ALA A 654 -15.78 16.98 11.65
C ALA A 654 -15.70 16.13 12.92
N PHE A 655 -14.73 16.48 13.77
CA PHE A 655 -14.64 16.05 15.17
C PHE A 655 -14.86 17.28 16.03
N MET A 656 -15.76 17.19 16.99
CA MET A 656 -16.16 18.30 17.85
C MET A 656 -16.10 17.89 19.32
N ARG A 657 -15.86 18.87 20.17
CA ARG A 657 -15.94 18.69 21.63
C ARG A 657 -16.95 19.64 22.24
N PHE A 658 -17.63 19.21 23.29
CA PHE A 658 -18.68 19.98 23.94
C PHE A 658 -18.48 20.08 25.45
N ARG A 659 -19.11 21.08 26.06
CA ARG A 659 -19.18 21.22 27.52
C ARG A 659 -20.38 20.46 28.08
N ASP A 660 -20.22 19.86 29.25
CA ASP A 660 -21.22 19.05 29.94
C ASP A 660 -22.63 19.67 30.03
N ASP A 661 -22.74 20.99 30.17
CA ASP A 661 -24.03 21.69 30.24
C ASP A 661 -24.88 21.49 28.97
N LEU A 662 -24.24 21.21 27.82
CA LEU A 662 -24.91 20.85 26.57
C LEU A 662 -25.68 19.54 26.69
N ALA A 663 -25.09 18.51 27.30
CA ALA A 663 -25.74 17.23 27.50
C ALA A 663 -27.00 17.38 28.37
N GLY A 664 -26.92 18.18 29.44
CA GLY A 664 -28.08 18.50 30.28
C GLY A 664 -29.18 19.26 29.53
N ASN A 665 -28.82 20.17 28.62
CA ASN A 665 -29.77 20.86 27.75
C ASN A 665 -30.47 19.89 26.79
N GLY A 666 -29.71 18.97 26.19
CA GLY A 666 -30.25 17.95 25.29
C GLY A 666 -31.20 16.97 25.99
N MET A 667 -30.90 16.54 27.22
CA MET A 667 -31.84 15.73 28.01
C MET A 667 -33.18 16.44 28.20
N ARG A 668 -33.15 17.74 28.55
CA ARG A 668 -34.36 18.56 28.69
C ARG A 668 -35.10 18.75 27.36
N LEU A 669 -34.37 18.85 26.25
CA LEU A 669 -34.96 18.92 24.92
C LEU A 669 -35.70 17.62 24.58
N LEU A 670 -35.03 16.48 24.71
CA LEU A 670 -35.59 15.15 24.42
C LEU A 670 -36.84 14.86 25.26
N HIS A 671 -36.83 15.25 26.53
CA HIS A 671 -37.98 15.07 27.41
C HIS A 671 -39.25 15.78 26.91
N ARG A 672 -39.12 16.96 26.25
CA ARG A 672 -40.27 17.67 25.65
C ARG A 672 -40.93 16.90 24.51
N PHE A 673 -40.21 15.95 23.91
CA PHE A 673 -40.70 15.05 22.86
C PHE A 673 -41.05 13.66 23.39
N GLY A 674 -41.18 13.49 24.71
CA GLY A 674 -41.55 12.23 25.34
C GLY A 674 -40.43 11.19 25.37
N LEU A 675 -39.17 11.62 25.15
CA LEU A 675 -38.00 10.75 25.17
C LEU A 675 -37.26 10.89 26.51
N GLU A 676 -37.20 9.82 27.29
CA GLU A 676 -36.40 9.75 28.51
C GLU A 676 -34.99 9.28 28.16
N ALA A 677 -34.04 10.22 28.11
CA ALA A 677 -32.67 9.95 27.73
C ALA A 677 -31.70 10.26 28.87
N GLY A 678 -30.67 9.42 29.01
CA GLY A 678 -29.50 9.72 29.85
C GLY A 678 -28.56 10.74 29.21
N GLU A 679 -27.47 11.03 29.91
CA GLU A 679 -26.48 12.04 29.57
C GLU A 679 -25.88 11.86 28.17
N CYS A 680 -25.61 10.62 27.73
CA CYS A 680 -25.07 10.35 26.40
C CYS A 680 -26.09 10.65 25.28
N GLY A 681 -27.38 10.36 25.52
CA GLY A 681 -28.44 10.69 24.57
C GLY A 681 -28.64 12.21 24.49
N GLY A 682 -28.62 12.88 25.65
CA GLY A 682 -28.66 14.33 25.74
C GLY A 682 -27.50 15.00 25.01
N ALA A 683 -26.28 14.47 25.13
CA ALA A 683 -25.10 15.02 24.45
C ALA A 683 -25.26 15.12 22.92
N GLY A 684 -25.99 14.20 22.28
CA GLY A 684 -26.24 14.30 20.82
C GLY A 684 -27.37 15.23 20.42
N ALA A 685 -28.31 15.49 21.32
CA ALA A 685 -29.47 16.33 21.02
C ALA A 685 -29.25 17.81 21.39
N GLY A 686 -28.45 18.08 22.41
CA GLY A 686 -28.04 19.42 22.80
C GLY A 686 -27.02 19.99 21.84
#